data_AF-A0A835SFE2-F1
#
_entry.id   AF-A0A835SFE2-F1
#
_cell.length_a   1.000
_cell.length_b   1.000
_cell.length_c   1.000
_cell.angle_alpha   90.00
_cell.angle_beta   90.00
_cell.angle_gamma   90.00
#
_symmetry.space_group_name_H-M   'P 1'
#
loop_
_entity.id
_entity.type
_entity.pdbx_description
1 polymer ?
#
loop_
_entity_poly.entity_id
_entity_poly.type
_entity_poly.pdbx_seq_one_letter_code
_entity_poly.pdbx_strand_id
1 'polypeptide(L)'
;MELELFRQDLIQTSTCATGTLAVLPLTEEKKTQKVAAGDLSGVVQCFSVKKGEFTVAFKTLPSAANKVTSLVLGKGKSQKDKIFVAAGNQIKGVNKKGKEFFRFNTQLTETIRRVDVFEKNIWSAGEYVHNHFIEAKDKALYLCPDRINDAEVVPLASAAELWPVLACQDRYVRVLRGSEPVYEAPTPAAPVSLQYVVDSHDPQHRFPNAKEVLYGTDTGTLVQLLLEAEAARQGFTLANPKKQGAVAAVYSGIDFTKTGMNNIVVGREDGGVEVLDLEEAGQLRTVYSIKLTESINTLDGGFLTGLLAQEFVMHTFSGKVISYAPPGGGLLVSNAEQPARGPLGMRSKAPPPSVPAPGAEEEERRASYYKQIDRLRAEISTLKQEIEAERQRFQMKGGDTAMLAMSAPFTVQDKCKLEADEACYVLTIESAVPIFTVAIQCNAALQMLDVPSNVAILSRSPPDEANGNLTLATYRCQDSTNRLAVKFKVREGRSASLSAFVLPAISPKACVVVRHTIRPLCLHQRIVQMDTSRPTNELLITGQFTGGDAHTWITGLLPDIPPTLPPGQDGASYVFQNTLLGTQLLCRYRGGEARFVSDLVSTLGIIHEHVMREATNAKLRVNVSFNPSAQSLQHSVALVWPQLEKQRTLKKTYNMLEGLAELKMQDGDISYLSEDYKSVLDRADKIRQEYKEQPQHLDHLVALIKDLYLDYCKLTGVATPKQRLPALEQLLNDTSSTLEQLMEFLLGQR
;
A
#
# COMPACT_ATOMS: atom_id res chain seq x y z
N MET A 1 -26.55 12.44 -13.29
CA MET A 1 -27.16 12.23 -11.97
C MET A 1 -26.06 11.65 -11.10
N GLU A 2 -25.72 12.28 -9.97
CA GLU A 2 -24.70 11.71 -9.07
C GLU A 2 -25.27 10.45 -8.42
N LEU A 3 -24.48 9.38 -8.38
CA LEU A 3 -24.89 8.12 -7.77
C LEU A 3 -24.92 8.33 -6.25
N GLU A 4 -26.06 8.08 -5.62
CA GLU A 4 -26.20 8.12 -4.17
C GLU A 4 -26.26 6.69 -3.62
N LEU A 5 -25.41 6.38 -2.65
CA LEU A 5 -25.39 5.08 -1.97
C LEU A 5 -25.39 5.29 -0.46
N PHE A 6 -26.13 4.42 0.24
CA PHE A 6 -26.30 4.45 1.68
C PHE A 6 -25.51 3.34 2.33
N ARG A 7 -24.75 3.71 3.36
CA ARG A 7 -23.98 2.80 4.19
C ARG A 7 -24.91 1.91 5.02
N GLN A 8 -24.62 0.61 5.04
CA GLN A 8 -25.26 -0.38 5.88
C GLN A 8 -24.18 -1.23 6.57
N ASP A 9 -24.06 -1.09 7.89
CA ASP A 9 -23.14 -1.93 8.68
C ASP A 9 -23.77 -3.31 8.90
N LEU A 10 -23.11 -4.37 8.41
CA LEU A 10 -23.65 -5.72 8.45
C LEU A 10 -23.22 -6.47 9.72
N ILE A 11 -21.92 -6.78 9.82
CA ILE A 11 -21.34 -7.48 10.97
C ILE A 11 -19.92 -6.96 11.25
N GLN A 12 -19.42 -7.27 12.45
CA GLN A 12 -18.02 -7.08 12.83
C GLN A 12 -17.34 -8.45 13.02
N THR A 13 -16.25 -8.68 12.31
CA THR A 13 -15.34 -9.82 12.51
C THR A 13 -14.12 -9.40 13.34
N SER A 14 -13.17 -10.32 13.59
CA SER A 14 -11.81 -9.91 13.97
C SER A 14 -11.08 -9.28 12.78
N THR A 15 -9.85 -8.80 12.98
CA THR A 15 -8.99 -8.30 11.90
C THR A 15 -8.90 -9.33 10.76
N CYS A 16 -8.96 -8.88 9.51
CA CYS A 16 -8.96 -9.76 8.34
C CYS A 16 -7.75 -9.52 7.43
N ALA A 17 -7.43 -10.51 6.59
CA ALA A 17 -6.49 -10.34 5.49
C ALA A 17 -7.22 -9.83 4.23
N THR A 18 -6.48 -9.52 3.18
CA THR A 18 -7.04 -9.25 1.86
C THR A 18 -7.63 -10.52 1.25
N GLY A 19 -8.74 -10.41 0.51
CA GLY A 19 -9.36 -11.55 -0.17
C GLY A 19 -9.99 -12.60 0.75
N THR A 20 -10.61 -12.18 1.86
CA THR A 20 -11.23 -13.08 2.85
C THR A 20 -12.74 -12.93 2.97
N LEU A 21 -13.39 -12.34 1.97
CA LEU A 21 -14.85 -12.19 1.87
C LEU A 21 -15.33 -12.65 0.50
N ALA A 22 -16.49 -13.33 0.46
CA ALA A 22 -17.16 -13.67 -0.79
C ALA A 22 -18.69 -13.71 -0.64
N VAL A 23 -19.40 -13.28 -1.68
CA VAL A 23 -20.85 -13.27 -1.79
C VAL A 23 -21.29 -14.49 -2.59
N LEU A 24 -22.04 -15.37 -1.94
CA LEU A 24 -22.56 -16.59 -2.57
C LEU A 24 -23.58 -16.23 -3.66
N PRO A 25 -23.65 -17.00 -4.76
CA PRO A 25 -24.55 -16.71 -5.86
C PRO A 25 -26.02 -16.72 -5.44
N LEU A 26 -26.84 -15.94 -6.15
CA LEU A 26 -28.30 -15.97 -6.04
C LEU A 26 -28.83 -17.40 -6.18
N THR A 27 -29.72 -17.79 -5.28
CA THR A 27 -30.41 -19.08 -5.38
C THR A 27 -31.62 -18.96 -6.30
N GLU A 28 -32.09 -20.07 -6.88
CA GLU A 28 -33.28 -20.13 -7.74
C GLU A 28 -34.53 -19.53 -7.08
N GLU A 29 -34.63 -19.65 -5.76
CA GLU A 29 -35.71 -19.07 -4.94
C GLU A 29 -35.69 -17.51 -4.88
N LYS A 30 -34.76 -16.85 -5.58
CA LYS A 30 -34.53 -15.39 -5.58
C LYS A 30 -34.56 -14.83 -4.15
N LYS A 31 -33.69 -15.35 -3.28
CA LYS A 31 -33.48 -14.81 -1.92
C LYS A 31 -32.22 -13.95 -1.92
N THR A 32 -32.15 -13.04 -0.96
CA THR A 32 -30.92 -12.29 -0.68
C THR A 32 -29.73 -13.23 -0.53
N GLN A 33 -28.59 -12.79 -1.05
CA GLN A 33 -27.37 -13.57 -1.09
C GLN A 33 -26.78 -13.72 0.31
N LYS A 34 -26.02 -14.80 0.49
CA LYS A 34 -25.24 -15.02 1.70
C LYS A 34 -23.85 -14.44 1.53
N VAL A 35 -23.29 -13.90 2.60
CA VAL A 35 -21.90 -13.44 2.65
C VAL A 35 -21.12 -14.43 3.50
N ALA A 36 -19.98 -14.89 3.01
CA ALA A 36 -18.99 -15.63 3.77
C ALA A 36 -17.79 -14.72 4.06
N ALA A 37 -17.33 -14.71 5.31
CA ALA A 37 -16.20 -13.92 5.75
C ALA A 37 -15.29 -14.74 6.66
N GLY A 38 -13.98 -14.61 6.46
CA GLY A 38 -12.92 -15.19 7.30
C GLY A 38 -12.10 -14.12 7.99
N ASP A 39 -11.52 -14.44 9.14
CA ASP A 39 -10.66 -13.52 9.87
C ASP A 39 -9.37 -14.15 10.42
N LEU A 40 -8.46 -13.30 10.90
CA LEU A 40 -7.15 -13.68 11.43
C LEU A 40 -7.24 -14.35 12.81
N SER A 41 -8.43 -14.43 13.42
CA SER A 41 -8.66 -15.29 14.59
C SER A 41 -8.96 -16.74 14.20
N GLY A 42 -9.03 -17.03 12.89
CA GLY A 42 -9.32 -18.35 12.33
C GLY A 42 -10.81 -18.67 12.26
N VAL A 43 -11.67 -17.68 12.46
CA VAL A 43 -13.11 -17.83 12.35
C VAL A 43 -13.53 -17.68 10.90
N VAL A 44 -14.37 -18.60 10.43
CA VAL A 44 -15.11 -18.50 9.18
C VAL A 44 -16.58 -18.44 9.55
N GLN A 45 -17.28 -17.45 9.02
CA GLN A 45 -18.72 -17.30 9.23
C GLN A 45 -19.44 -17.01 7.93
N CYS A 46 -20.69 -17.45 7.87
CA CYS A 46 -21.57 -17.17 6.76
C CYS A 46 -22.90 -16.66 7.30
N PHE A 47 -23.39 -15.57 6.74
CA PHE A 47 -24.63 -14.92 7.17
C PHE A 47 -25.43 -14.40 5.97
N SER A 48 -26.69 -14.04 6.20
CA SER A 48 -27.56 -13.39 5.23
C SER A 48 -28.45 -12.38 5.94
N VAL A 49 -28.92 -11.37 5.22
CA VAL A 49 -29.96 -10.46 5.69
C VAL A 49 -31.30 -10.95 5.15
N LYS A 50 -32.28 -11.14 6.03
CA LYS A 50 -33.64 -11.56 5.64
C LYS A 50 -34.65 -10.67 6.34
N LYS A 51 -35.46 -9.94 5.56
CA LYS A 51 -36.43 -8.96 6.09
C LYS A 51 -35.79 -7.94 7.05
N GLY A 52 -34.59 -7.49 6.68
CA GLY A 52 -33.81 -6.57 7.49
C GLY A 52 -33.09 -7.19 8.69
N GLU A 53 -33.31 -8.48 8.97
CA GLU A 53 -32.71 -9.19 10.11
C GLU A 53 -31.51 -10.05 9.71
N PHE A 54 -30.47 -10.06 10.54
CA PHE A 54 -29.29 -10.90 10.33
C PHE A 54 -29.55 -12.34 10.75
N THR A 55 -29.32 -13.26 9.83
CA THR A 55 -29.33 -14.70 10.09
C THR A 55 -27.94 -15.27 9.85
N VAL A 56 -27.28 -15.71 10.91
CA VAL A 56 -26.02 -16.45 10.82
C VAL A 56 -26.32 -17.88 10.38
N ALA A 57 -25.82 -18.28 9.22
CA ALA A 57 -25.95 -19.65 8.71
C ALA A 57 -25.00 -20.60 9.43
N PHE A 58 -23.76 -20.16 9.68
CA PHE A 58 -22.80 -20.85 10.55
C PHE A 58 -21.69 -19.89 10.98
N LYS A 59 -21.00 -20.23 12.06
CA LYS A 59 -19.77 -19.59 12.53
C LYS A 59 -18.88 -20.65 13.16
N THR A 60 -17.64 -20.78 12.69
CA THR A 60 -16.69 -21.72 13.25
C THR A 60 -16.08 -21.21 14.56
N LEU A 61 -15.47 -22.10 15.32
CA LEU A 61 -14.72 -21.72 16.52
C LEU A 61 -13.41 -21.01 16.13
N PRO A 62 -12.94 -20.04 16.94
CA PRO A 62 -11.64 -19.41 16.75
C PRO A 62 -10.49 -20.42 16.84
N SER A 63 -9.42 -20.14 16.12
CA SER A 63 -8.19 -20.93 16.12
C SER A 63 -6.99 -20.03 15.86
N ALA A 64 -6.22 -19.74 16.91
CA ALA A 64 -5.04 -18.88 16.83
C ALA A 64 -3.96 -19.40 15.86
N ALA A 65 -3.91 -20.72 15.63
CA ALA A 65 -2.98 -21.35 14.69
C ALA A 65 -3.43 -21.26 13.22
N ASN A 66 -4.72 -21.03 12.94
CA ASN A 66 -5.30 -21.12 11.60
C ASN A 66 -5.85 -19.76 11.15
N LYS A 67 -5.00 -18.74 11.05
CA LYS A 67 -5.41 -17.43 10.51
C LYS A 67 -5.95 -17.60 9.09
N VAL A 68 -7.15 -17.11 8.81
CA VAL A 68 -7.71 -17.17 7.45
C VAL A 68 -7.02 -16.13 6.59
N THR A 69 -6.33 -16.58 5.55
CA THR A 69 -5.55 -15.74 4.65
C THR A 69 -6.18 -15.65 3.26
N SER A 70 -7.07 -16.57 2.89
CA SER A 70 -7.85 -16.49 1.66
C SER A 70 -9.20 -17.18 1.81
N LEU A 71 -10.25 -16.62 1.23
CA LEU A 71 -11.58 -17.20 1.15
C LEU A 71 -12.17 -16.93 -0.24
N VAL A 72 -12.48 -17.99 -0.99
CA VAL A 72 -13.04 -17.89 -2.34
C VAL A 72 -14.21 -18.86 -2.52
N LEU A 73 -15.01 -18.63 -3.56
CA LEU A 73 -15.98 -19.60 -4.04
C LEU A 73 -15.37 -20.45 -5.15
N GLY A 74 -15.83 -21.69 -5.27
CA GLY A 74 -15.42 -22.53 -6.40
C GLY A 74 -15.93 -21.98 -7.73
N LYS A 75 -15.04 -21.87 -8.72
CA LYS A 75 -15.35 -21.34 -10.06
C LYS A 75 -16.07 -22.37 -10.96
N GLY A 76 -16.00 -23.66 -10.62
CA GLY A 76 -16.67 -24.74 -11.36
C GLY A 76 -18.20 -24.69 -11.24
N LYS A 77 -18.92 -25.18 -12.26
CA LYS A 77 -20.41 -25.10 -12.33
C LYS A 77 -21.11 -25.67 -11.09
N SER A 78 -20.64 -26.79 -10.55
CA SER A 78 -21.21 -27.46 -9.36
C SER A 78 -20.64 -26.95 -8.02
N GLN A 79 -19.68 -26.03 -8.08
CA GLN A 79 -18.92 -25.55 -6.92
C GLN A 79 -19.18 -24.08 -6.57
N LYS A 80 -20.03 -23.38 -7.35
CA LYS A 80 -20.33 -21.95 -7.15
C LYS A 80 -20.87 -21.60 -5.76
N ASP A 81 -21.44 -22.57 -5.04
CA ASP A 81 -21.94 -22.41 -3.66
C ASP A 81 -21.05 -23.06 -2.59
N LYS A 82 -19.84 -23.47 -2.96
CA LYS A 82 -18.83 -24.06 -2.08
C LYS A 82 -17.78 -23.03 -1.75
N ILE A 83 -17.53 -22.87 -0.46
CA ILE A 83 -16.56 -21.92 0.08
C ILE A 83 -15.26 -22.69 0.31
N PHE A 84 -14.16 -22.20 -0.25
CA PHE A 84 -12.82 -22.71 -0.01
C PHE A 84 -12.04 -21.69 0.81
N VAL A 85 -11.36 -22.18 1.84
CA VAL A 85 -10.66 -21.36 2.83
C VAL A 85 -9.22 -21.85 2.93
N ALA A 86 -8.27 -20.93 2.79
CA ALA A 86 -6.87 -21.18 3.10
C ALA A 86 -6.53 -20.63 4.49
N ALA A 87 -5.83 -21.45 5.28
CA ALA A 87 -5.28 -21.06 6.57
C ALA A 87 -3.95 -21.80 6.79
N GLY A 88 -2.85 -21.05 6.93
CA GLY A 88 -1.51 -21.63 6.93
C GLY A 88 -1.22 -22.32 5.60
N ASN A 89 -0.93 -23.62 5.64
CA ASN A 89 -0.71 -24.47 4.46
C ASN A 89 -1.90 -25.42 4.17
N GLN A 90 -3.05 -25.20 4.82
CA GLN A 90 -4.25 -26.03 4.65
C GLN A 90 -5.32 -25.32 3.83
N ILE A 91 -5.98 -26.08 2.96
CA ILE A 91 -7.15 -25.66 2.20
C ILE A 91 -8.35 -26.50 2.67
N LYS A 92 -9.43 -25.84 3.10
CA LYS A 92 -10.66 -26.48 3.56
C LYS A 92 -11.83 -26.06 2.67
N GLY A 93 -12.67 -27.01 2.29
CA GLY A 93 -13.93 -26.76 1.60
C GLY A 93 -15.11 -26.92 2.56
N VAL A 94 -15.89 -25.85 2.73
CA VAL A 94 -17.12 -25.84 3.53
C VAL A 94 -18.31 -25.44 2.66
N ASN A 95 -19.45 -26.07 2.90
CA ASN A 95 -20.68 -25.69 2.19
C ASN A 95 -21.35 -24.47 2.84
N LYS A 96 -22.39 -23.92 2.19
CA LYS A 96 -23.23 -22.81 2.71
C LYS A 96 -23.96 -23.06 4.04
N LYS A 97 -23.82 -24.24 4.64
CA LYS A 97 -24.34 -24.64 5.96
C LYS A 97 -23.22 -24.87 6.99
N GLY A 98 -21.94 -24.69 6.62
CA GLY A 98 -20.79 -24.87 7.50
C GLY A 98 -20.28 -26.30 7.63
N LYS A 99 -20.83 -27.26 6.86
CA LYS A 99 -20.31 -28.63 6.86
C LYS A 99 -19.06 -28.70 5.99
N GLU A 100 -17.95 -29.10 6.59
CA GLU A 100 -16.71 -29.44 5.88
C GLU A 100 -16.94 -30.67 4.98
N PHE A 101 -16.57 -30.55 3.71
CA PHE A 101 -16.66 -31.64 2.73
C PHE A 101 -15.31 -31.95 2.07
N PHE A 102 -14.31 -31.07 2.27
CA PHE A 102 -12.99 -31.20 1.68
C PHE A 102 -11.94 -30.63 2.63
N ARG A 103 -10.79 -31.30 2.71
CA ARG A 103 -9.61 -30.83 3.42
C ARG A 103 -8.38 -31.32 2.70
N PHE A 104 -7.43 -30.43 2.50
CA PHE A 104 -6.16 -30.72 1.86
C PHE A 104 -5.04 -29.98 2.61
N ASN A 105 -4.01 -30.74 3.02
CA ASN A 105 -2.78 -30.17 3.55
C ASN A 105 -1.74 -30.20 2.43
N THR A 106 -1.33 -29.02 1.98
CA THR A 106 -0.48 -28.86 0.79
C THR A 106 0.98 -29.23 1.03
N GLN A 107 1.41 -29.34 2.29
CA GLN A 107 2.82 -29.49 2.70
C GLN A 107 3.76 -28.38 2.18
N LEU A 108 3.19 -27.22 1.79
CA LEU A 108 3.97 -26.04 1.42
C LEU A 108 4.69 -25.47 2.65
N THR A 109 5.87 -24.92 2.40
CA THR A 109 6.69 -24.22 3.40
C THR A 109 6.13 -22.83 3.71
N GLU A 110 5.52 -22.19 2.71
CA GLU A 110 4.92 -20.86 2.82
C GLU A 110 3.45 -20.93 3.23
N THR A 111 2.98 -19.88 3.91
CA THR A 111 1.55 -19.70 4.15
C THR A 111 0.88 -19.32 2.83
N ILE A 112 -0.23 -20.00 2.51
CA ILE A 112 -1.03 -19.72 1.33
C ILE A 112 -1.71 -18.37 1.51
N ARG A 113 -1.47 -17.43 0.61
CA ARG A 113 -2.08 -16.08 0.62
C ARG A 113 -3.24 -15.97 -0.35
N ARG A 114 -3.23 -16.73 -1.45
CA ARG A 114 -4.34 -16.81 -2.40
C ARG A 114 -4.60 -18.25 -2.79
N VAL A 115 -5.87 -18.59 -2.95
CA VAL A 115 -6.31 -19.89 -3.47
C VAL A 115 -7.39 -19.67 -4.52
N ASP A 116 -7.33 -20.46 -5.58
CA ASP A 116 -8.35 -20.51 -6.63
C ASP A 116 -8.72 -21.97 -6.90
N VAL A 117 -10.02 -22.24 -7.10
CA VAL A 117 -10.51 -23.61 -7.28
C VAL A 117 -11.45 -23.69 -8.46
N PHE A 118 -11.14 -24.57 -9.42
CA PHE A 118 -11.99 -24.89 -10.56
C PHE A 118 -12.06 -26.40 -10.77
N GLU A 119 -13.21 -26.98 -10.45
CA GLU A 119 -13.47 -28.41 -10.52
C GLU A 119 -12.46 -29.21 -9.68
N LYS A 120 -11.53 -29.92 -10.31
CA LYS A 120 -10.49 -30.71 -9.65
C LYS A 120 -9.17 -29.96 -9.47
N ASN A 121 -9.05 -28.77 -10.07
CA ASN A 121 -7.85 -27.95 -10.05
C ASN A 121 -7.88 -27.01 -8.85
N ILE A 122 -6.75 -26.90 -8.19
CA ILE A 122 -6.51 -25.95 -7.09
C ILE A 122 -5.22 -25.21 -7.43
N TRP A 123 -5.27 -23.90 -7.52
CA TRP A 123 -4.11 -23.04 -7.60
C TRP A 123 -3.90 -22.37 -6.26
N SER A 124 -2.66 -22.28 -5.80
CA SER A 124 -2.33 -21.58 -4.56
C SER A 124 -1.08 -20.75 -4.76
N ALA A 125 -1.09 -19.52 -4.24
CA ALA A 125 0.07 -18.66 -4.18
C ALA A 125 0.46 -18.38 -2.72
N GLY A 126 1.74 -18.56 -2.42
CA GLY A 126 2.41 -18.11 -1.21
C GLY A 126 3.01 -16.72 -1.40
N GLU A 127 4.19 -16.50 -0.84
CA GLU A 127 4.98 -15.28 -1.01
C GLU A 127 5.90 -15.37 -2.23
N TYR A 128 6.57 -16.50 -2.50
CA TYR A 128 7.42 -16.69 -3.68
C TYR A 128 7.03 -17.93 -4.50
N VAL A 129 6.18 -18.80 -3.95
CA VAL A 129 5.80 -20.05 -4.61
C VAL A 129 4.37 -19.98 -5.13
N HIS A 130 4.17 -20.38 -6.38
CA HIS A 130 2.86 -20.67 -6.94
C HIS A 130 2.76 -22.17 -7.30
N ASN A 131 1.71 -22.84 -6.82
CA ASN A 131 1.45 -24.25 -7.07
C ASN A 131 0.14 -24.46 -7.80
N HIS A 132 0.11 -25.50 -8.63
CA HIS A 132 -1.09 -26.07 -9.22
C HIS A 132 -1.21 -27.52 -8.78
N PHE A 133 -2.35 -27.85 -8.18
CA PHE A 133 -2.72 -29.21 -7.79
C PHE A 133 -3.91 -29.70 -8.61
N ILE A 134 -3.92 -30.98 -8.93
CA ILE A 134 -5.07 -31.68 -9.53
C ILE A 134 -5.44 -32.82 -8.59
N GLU A 135 -6.68 -32.84 -8.10
CA GLU A 135 -7.16 -33.84 -7.13
C GLU A 135 -6.25 -33.92 -5.88
N ALA A 136 -5.82 -32.75 -5.38
CA ALA A 136 -4.91 -32.63 -4.23
C ALA A 136 -3.53 -33.31 -4.42
N LYS A 137 -3.10 -33.51 -5.66
CA LYS A 137 -1.75 -33.95 -6.02
C LYS A 137 -1.02 -32.85 -6.77
N ASP A 138 0.26 -32.67 -6.47
CA ASP A 138 1.09 -31.64 -7.10
C ASP A 138 1.20 -31.92 -8.61
N LYS A 139 0.98 -30.89 -9.41
CA LYS A 139 1.03 -30.94 -10.87
C LYS A 139 2.10 -30.01 -11.43
N ALA A 140 2.23 -28.81 -10.88
CA ALA A 140 3.20 -27.82 -11.30
C ALA A 140 3.53 -26.88 -10.14
N LEU A 141 4.80 -26.47 -10.08
CA LEU A 141 5.31 -25.50 -9.12
C LEU A 141 6.14 -24.46 -9.88
N TYR A 142 5.89 -23.19 -9.60
CA TYR A 142 6.66 -22.07 -10.11
C TYR A 142 7.26 -21.29 -8.94
N LEU A 143 8.56 -21.04 -9.02
CA LEU A 143 9.29 -20.20 -8.07
C LEU A 143 9.43 -18.82 -8.68
N CYS A 144 8.63 -17.89 -8.18
CA CYS A 144 8.63 -16.52 -8.65
C CYS A 144 9.94 -15.83 -8.25
N PRO A 145 10.60 -15.09 -9.17
CA PRO A 145 11.85 -14.41 -8.87
C PRO A 145 11.70 -13.26 -7.85
N ASP A 146 10.47 -12.82 -7.58
CA ASP A 146 10.15 -11.83 -6.55
C ASP A 146 8.80 -12.17 -5.90
N ARG A 147 8.40 -11.40 -4.88
CA ARG A 147 7.17 -11.64 -4.13
C ARG A 147 5.95 -11.59 -5.02
N ILE A 148 5.07 -12.57 -4.84
CA ILE A 148 3.72 -12.60 -5.38
C ILE A 148 2.84 -11.81 -4.40
N ASN A 149 2.31 -10.67 -4.88
CA ASN A 149 1.41 -9.83 -4.10
C ASN A 149 -0.05 -10.29 -4.26
N ASP A 150 -0.42 -10.72 -5.46
CA ASP A 150 -1.73 -11.27 -5.74
C ASP A 150 -1.68 -12.32 -6.87
N ALA A 151 -2.70 -13.18 -6.94
CA ALA A 151 -2.84 -14.22 -7.96
C ALA A 151 -4.30 -14.46 -8.31
N GLU A 152 -4.57 -14.65 -9.60
CA GLU A 152 -5.90 -14.93 -10.15
C GLU A 152 -5.76 -15.96 -11.30
N VAL A 153 -6.80 -16.76 -11.56
CA VAL A 153 -6.81 -17.67 -12.72
C VAL A 153 -7.78 -17.24 -13.82
N VAL A 154 -7.29 -17.24 -15.07
CA VAL A 154 -7.99 -16.66 -16.24
C VAL A 154 -8.15 -17.69 -17.37
N PRO A 155 -9.33 -17.82 -18.02
CA PRO A 155 -9.56 -18.79 -19.10
C PRO A 155 -9.00 -18.29 -20.45
N LEU A 156 -7.67 -18.32 -20.60
CA LEU A 156 -6.98 -17.79 -21.79
C LEU A 156 -6.99 -18.73 -22.99
N ALA A 157 -6.89 -20.05 -22.78
CA ALA A 157 -6.89 -21.02 -23.87
C ALA A 157 -8.31 -21.52 -24.21
N SER A 158 -9.11 -21.82 -23.18
CA SER A 158 -10.51 -22.22 -23.32
C SER A 158 -11.27 -21.96 -22.03
N ALA A 159 -12.59 -22.11 -22.05
CA ALA A 159 -13.42 -21.96 -20.85
C ALA A 159 -13.09 -22.97 -19.72
N ALA A 160 -12.38 -24.06 -20.02
CA ALA A 160 -12.00 -25.10 -19.06
C ALA A 160 -10.49 -25.08 -18.72
N GLU A 161 -9.66 -24.41 -19.51
CA GLU A 161 -8.22 -24.31 -19.29
C GLU A 161 -7.88 -22.91 -18.75
N LEU A 162 -7.76 -22.84 -17.43
CA LEU A 162 -7.43 -21.62 -16.69
C LEU A 162 -5.92 -21.49 -16.50
N TRP A 163 -5.39 -20.31 -16.75
CA TRP A 163 -3.98 -19.98 -16.64
C TRP A 163 -3.76 -19.04 -15.45
N PRO A 164 -2.77 -19.30 -14.58
CA PRO A 164 -2.43 -18.39 -13.50
C PRO A 164 -1.88 -17.05 -14.00
N VAL A 165 -2.34 -15.97 -13.39
CA VAL A 165 -1.86 -14.61 -13.58
C VAL A 165 -1.39 -14.09 -12.23
N LEU A 166 -0.12 -13.72 -12.15
CA LEU A 166 0.54 -13.32 -10.91
C LEU A 166 0.91 -11.84 -10.94
N ALA A 167 0.52 -11.10 -9.90
CA ALA A 167 0.98 -9.73 -9.66
C ALA A 167 2.23 -9.79 -8.79
N CYS A 168 3.36 -9.32 -9.31
CA CYS A 168 4.65 -9.48 -8.67
C CYS A 168 5.27 -8.14 -8.24
N GLN A 169 5.97 -8.16 -7.11
CA GLN A 169 6.55 -6.98 -6.48
C GLN A 169 7.63 -6.28 -7.32
N ASP A 170 8.24 -6.98 -8.28
CA ASP A 170 9.24 -6.48 -9.21
C ASP A 170 8.65 -5.74 -10.44
N ARG A 171 7.38 -5.32 -10.36
CA ARG A 171 6.66 -4.56 -11.38
C ARG A 171 6.33 -5.36 -12.65
N TYR A 172 6.00 -6.63 -12.49
CA TYR A 172 5.46 -7.45 -13.57
C TYR A 172 4.11 -8.07 -13.20
N VAL A 173 3.24 -8.18 -14.21
CA VAL A 173 2.18 -9.18 -14.22
C VAL A 173 2.66 -10.37 -15.06
N ARG A 174 2.75 -11.55 -14.46
CA ARG A 174 3.26 -12.77 -15.12
C ARG A 174 2.11 -13.71 -15.44
N VAL A 175 2.04 -14.16 -16.69
CA VAL A 175 1.06 -15.15 -17.13
C VAL A 175 1.74 -16.50 -17.26
N LEU A 176 1.26 -17.50 -16.52
CA LEU A 176 1.86 -18.83 -16.47
C LEU A 176 1.04 -19.86 -17.24
N ARG A 177 1.73 -20.87 -17.77
CA ARG A 177 1.11 -22.12 -18.22
C ARG A 177 1.85 -23.29 -17.59
N GLY A 178 1.18 -24.02 -16.70
CA GLY A 178 1.85 -25.03 -15.88
C GLY A 178 2.85 -24.39 -14.92
N SER A 179 4.14 -24.72 -15.07
CA SER A 179 5.23 -24.22 -14.22
C SER A 179 6.07 -23.12 -14.88
N GLU A 180 5.75 -22.70 -16.10
CA GLU A 180 6.58 -21.75 -16.86
C GLU A 180 5.81 -20.46 -17.21
N PRO A 181 6.48 -19.29 -17.17
CA PRO A 181 5.91 -18.05 -17.67
C PRO A 181 5.82 -18.09 -19.20
N VAL A 182 4.64 -17.76 -19.73
CA VAL A 182 4.41 -17.60 -21.17
C VAL A 182 4.88 -16.23 -21.62
N TYR A 183 4.51 -15.19 -20.86
CA TYR A 183 4.99 -13.82 -21.03
C TYR A 183 4.88 -13.03 -19.73
N GLU A 184 5.57 -11.89 -19.70
CA GLU A 184 5.56 -10.95 -18.58
C GLU A 184 5.15 -9.56 -19.10
N ALA A 185 4.15 -8.95 -18.49
CA ALA A 185 3.71 -7.59 -18.79
C ALA A 185 4.34 -6.62 -17.80
N PRO A 186 5.21 -5.68 -18.23
CA PRO A 186 5.78 -4.67 -17.35
C PRO A 186 4.68 -3.71 -16.89
N THR A 187 4.81 -3.26 -15.64
CA THR A 187 3.84 -2.36 -15.00
C THR A 187 4.51 -1.08 -14.51
N PRO A 188 3.77 0.04 -14.40
CA PRO A 188 4.35 1.31 -13.96
C PRO A 188 4.81 1.28 -12.49
N ALA A 189 4.18 0.45 -11.67
CA ALA A 189 4.46 0.26 -10.24
C ALA A 189 4.05 -1.14 -9.82
N ALA A 190 4.49 -1.60 -8.64
CA ALA A 190 4.26 -2.96 -8.20
C ALA A 190 2.75 -3.26 -8.12
N PRO A 191 2.21 -4.21 -8.91
CA PRO A 191 0.82 -4.61 -8.81
C PRO A 191 0.60 -5.33 -7.46
N VAL A 192 -0.50 -4.99 -6.77
CA VAL A 192 -0.84 -5.50 -5.43
C VAL A 192 -2.24 -6.10 -5.34
N SER A 193 -3.07 -5.90 -6.36
CA SER A 193 -4.37 -6.56 -6.47
C SER A 193 -4.64 -6.96 -7.93
N LEU A 194 -5.36 -8.06 -8.11
CA LEU A 194 -5.84 -8.57 -9.39
C LEU A 194 -7.34 -8.89 -9.31
N GLN A 195 -8.06 -8.60 -10.38
CA GLN A 195 -9.44 -9.00 -10.56
C GLN A 195 -9.67 -9.43 -12.01
N TYR A 196 -9.99 -10.70 -12.23
CA TYR A 196 -10.49 -11.16 -13.52
C TYR A 196 -11.92 -10.64 -13.72
N VAL A 197 -12.16 -9.99 -14.86
CA VAL A 197 -13.46 -9.42 -15.22
C VAL A 197 -14.11 -10.31 -16.27
N VAL A 198 -15.28 -10.87 -15.94
CA VAL A 198 -16.02 -11.76 -16.84
C VAL A 198 -16.63 -10.99 -18.00
N ASP A 199 -17.29 -9.86 -17.71
CA ASP A 199 -17.92 -8.99 -18.69
C ASP A 199 -16.99 -7.79 -18.96
N SER A 200 -16.21 -7.87 -20.03
CA SER A 200 -15.13 -6.90 -20.28
C SER A 200 -15.66 -5.48 -20.50
N HIS A 201 -14.98 -4.49 -19.91
CA HIS A 201 -15.17 -3.06 -20.13
C HIS A 201 -14.51 -2.63 -21.45
N ASP A 202 -15.08 -3.10 -22.56
CA ASP A 202 -14.74 -2.67 -23.91
C ASP A 202 -16.03 -2.40 -24.70
N PRO A 203 -16.62 -1.20 -24.57
CA PRO A 203 -17.95 -0.89 -25.11
C PRO A 203 -18.03 -1.06 -26.63
N GLN A 204 -16.88 -0.95 -27.31
CA GLN A 204 -16.77 -1.06 -28.76
C GLN A 204 -16.47 -2.50 -29.23
N HIS A 205 -16.34 -3.47 -28.31
CA HIS A 205 -15.96 -4.86 -28.61
C HIS A 205 -14.78 -4.97 -29.59
N ARG A 206 -13.79 -4.07 -29.48
CA ARG A 206 -12.53 -4.10 -30.23
C ARG A 206 -11.75 -5.37 -29.89
N PHE A 207 -11.94 -5.81 -28.65
CA PHE A 207 -11.29 -6.82 -27.83
C PHE A 207 -11.81 -8.27 -27.79
N PRO A 208 -12.52 -8.85 -28.78
CA PRO A 208 -13.47 -9.94 -28.51
C PRO A 208 -12.86 -11.24 -27.96
N ASN A 209 -11.58 -11.50 -28.26
CA ASN A 209 -10.87 -12.69 -27.79
C ASN A 209 -10.09 -12.45 -26.50
N ALA A 210 -9.84 -11.20 -26.13
CA ALA A 210 -9.06 -10.87 -24.97
C ALA A 210 -9.85 -11.13 -23.68
N LYS A 211 -9.14 -11.55 -22.64
CA LYS A 211 -9.67 -11.67 -21.27
C LYS A 211 -9.19 -10.50 -20.46
N GLU A 212 -10.12 -9.81 -19.80
CA GLU A 212 -9.78 -8.64 -19.03
C GLU A 212 -9.37 -8.99 -17.60
N VAL A 213 -8.23 -8.42 -17.19
CA VAL A 213 -7.79 -8.38 -15.82
C VAL A 213 -7.57 -6.92 -15.44
N LEU A 214 -8.17 -6.51 -14.34
CA LEU A 214 -7.86 -5.24 -13.69
C LEU A 214 -6.78 -5.48 -12.64
N TYR A 215 -5.75 -4.64 -12.61
CA TYR A 215 -4.77 -4.66 -11.53
C TYR A 215 -4.61 -3.30 -10.87
N GLY A 216 -4.51 -3.32 -9.55
CA GLY A 216 -4.18 -2.16 -8.73
C GLY A 216 -2.71 -2.13 -8.37
N THR A 217 -2.08 -0.95 -8.33
CA THR A 217 -0.68 -0.79 -7.93
C THR A 217 -0.53 -0.26 -6.51
N ASP A 218 0.66 -0.43 -5.94
CA ASP A 218 1.02 0.12 -4.63
C ASP A 218 1.14 1.65 -4.59
N THR A 219 1.22 2.30 -5.75
CA THR A 219 1.15 3.76 -5.93
C THR A 219 -0.29 4.25 -6.16
N GLY A 220 -1.29 3.37 -6.05
CA GLY A 220 -2.70 3.73 -6.17
C GLY A 220 -3.22 3.90 -7.59
N THR A 221 -2.49 3.40 -8.60
CA THR A 221 -2.96 3.38 -10.00
C THR A 221 -3.81 2.12 -10.22
N LEU A 222 -4.88 2.22 -11.03
CA LEU A 222 -5.61 1.06 -11.55
C LEU A 222 -5.37 0.96 -13.06
N VAL A 223 -5.11 -0.24 -13.56
CA VAL A 223 -4.85 -0.46 -14.99
C VAL A 223 -5.68 -1.63 -15.50
N GLN A 224 -6.23 -1.47 -16.71
CA GLN A 224 -6.85 -2.56 -17.46
C GLN A 224 -5.78 -3.29 -18.28
N LEU A 225 -5.72 -4.60 -18.14
CA LEU A 225 -4.87 -5.47 -18.93
C LEU A 225 -5.73 -6.48 -19.70
N LEU A 226 -5.61 -6.44 -21.02
CA LEU A 226 -6.32 -7.33 -21.93
C LEU A 226 -5.37 -8.45 -22.33
N LEU A 227 -5.62 -9.64 -21.79
CA LEU A 227 -4.79 -10.83 -21.93
C LEU A 227 -5.26 -11.70 -23.09
N GLU A 228 -4.30 -12.12 -23.91
CA GLU A 228 -4.45 -13.17 -24.90
C GLU A 228 -3.43 -14.29 -24.61
N ALA A 229 -3.46 -15.37 -25.40
CA ALA A 229 -2.60 -16.53 -25.15
C ALA A 229 -1.09 -16.23 -25.23
N GLU A 230 -0.68 -15.29 -26.08
CA GLU A 230 0.74 -15.01 -26.35
C GLU A 230 1.16 -13.56 -26.04
N ALA A 231 0.21 -12.69 -25.72
CA ALA A 231 0.48 -11.28 -25.46
C ALA A 231 -0.53 -10.67 -24.50
N ALA A 232 -0.16 -9.53 -23.93
CA ALA A 232 -1.06 -8.65 -23.21
C ALA A 232 -1.02 -7.25 -23.80
N ARG A 233 -2.17 -6.57 -23.77
CA ARG A 233 -2.28 -5.15 -24.13
C ARG A 233 -2.81 -4.36 -22.95
N GLN A 234 -2.20 -3.23 -22.68
CA GLN A 234 -2.74 -2.25 -21.74
C GLN A 234 -3.96 -1.53 -22.35
N GLY A 235 -5.07 -1.53 -21.62
CA GLY A 235 -6.26 -0.73 -21.90
C GLY A 235 -6.23 0.62 -21.19
N PHE A 236 -7.32 1.02 -20.55
CA PHE A 236 -7.37 2.27 -19.80
C PHE A 236 -6.49 2.24 -18.53
N THR A 237 -6.21 3.44 -18.00
CA THR A 237 -5.51 3.62 -16.73
C THR A 237 -6.19 4.71 -15.91
N LEU A 238 -6.50 4.40 -14.65
CA LEU A 238 -6.86 5.40 -13.66
C LEU A 238 -5.58 5.94 -13.02
N ALA A 239 -5.18 7.14 -13.43
CA ALA A 239 -4.09 7.84 -12.77
C ALA A 239 -4.46 8.25 -11.32
N ASN A 240 -3.45 8.45 -10.47
CA ASN A 240 -3.63 8.82 -9.07
C ASN A 240 -3.04 10.22 -8.75
N PRO A 241 -3.54 11.31 -9.37
CA PRO A 241 -3.01 12.65 -9.13
C PRO A 241 -3.24 13.14 -7.69
N LYS A 242 -4.21 12.54 -6.98
CA LYS A 242 -4.54 12.84 -5.58
C LYS A 242 -3.65 12.10 -4.58
N LYS A 243 -2.70 11.28 -5.06
CA LYS A 243 -1.78 10.47 -4.23
C LYS A 243 -2.51 9.64 -3.15
N GLN A 244 -3.66 9.07 -3.51
CA GLN A 244 -4.40 8.16 -2.64
C GLN A 244 -3.60 6.86 -2.41
N GLY A 245 -3.99 6.11 -1.38
CA GLY A 245 -3.36 4.84 -1.05
C GLY A 245 -3.40 3.80 -2.18
N ALA A 246 -2.60 2.75 -2.02
CA ALA A 246 -2.56 1.58 -2.89
C ALA A 246 -3.95 1.02 -3.16
N VAL A 247 -4.19 0.54 -4.38
CA VAL A 247 -5.46 -0.11 -4.76
C VAL A 247 -5.40 -1.56 -4.26
N ALA A 248 -5.95 -1.82 -3.07
CA ALA A 248 -5.87 -3.09 -2.37
C ALA A 248 -6.98 -4.09 -2.77
N ALA A 249 -8.11 -3.57 -3.24
CA ALA A 249 -9.23 -4.41 -3.69
C ALA A 249 -9.89 -3.77 -4.92
N VAL A 250 -10.32 -4.62 -5.86
CA VAL A 250 -11.06 -4.23 -7.05
C VAL A 250 -12.23 -5.18 -7.21
N TYR A 251 -13.39 -4.66 -7.60
CA TYR A 251 -14.55 -5.47 -7.91
C TYR A 251 -15.29 -4.91 -9.13
N SER A 252 -15.77 -5.79 -10.01
CA SER A 252 -16.64 -5.45 -11.13
C SER A 252 -17.68 -6.55 -11.30
N GLY A 253 -18.95 -6.16 -11.18
CA GLY A 253 -20.10 -7.08 -11.22
C GLY A 253 -21.45 -6.42 -10.90
N ILE A 254 -21.48 -5.09 -10.83
CA ILE A 254 -22.67 -4.28 -10.55
C ILE A 254 -22.76 -3.19 -11.60
N ASP A 255 -23.97 -2.93 -12.10
CA ASP A 255 -24.26 -1.82 -13.02
C ASP A 255 -25.23 -0.83 -12.36
N PHE A 256 -24.68 0.09 -11.55
CA PHE A 256 -25.46 1.16 -10.92
C PHE A 256 -25.90 2.23 -11.92
N THR A 257 -25.07 2.52 -12.92
CA THR A 257 -25.33 3.58 -13.91
C THR A 257 -26.28 3.11 -15.02
N LYS A 258 -26.58 1.81 -15.08
CA LYS A 258 -27.48 1.16 -16.05
C LYS A 258 -27.03 1.37 -17.49
N THR A 259 -25.72 1.43 -17.70
CA THR A 259 -25.11 1.57 -19.03
C THR A 259 -25.03 0.23 -19.77
N GLY A 260 -25.30 -0.89 -19.08
CA GLY A 260 -25.11 -2.24 -19.58
C GLY A 260 -23.70 -2.77 -19.38
N MET A 261 -22.77 -1.92 -18.92
CA MET A 261 -21.43 -2.33 -18.47
C MET A 261 -21.37 -2.29 -16.95
N ASN A 262 -20.65 -3.25 -16.36
CA ASN A 262 -20.42 -3.22 -14.93
C ASN A 262 -19.57 -2.00 -14.56
N ASN A 263 -19.90 -1.35 -13.45
CA ASN A 263 -19.04 -0.36 -12.82
C ASN A 263 -17.85 -1.04 -12.15
N ILE A 264 -16.77 -0.28 -11.98
CA ILE A 264 -15.56 -0.73 -11.30
C ILE A 264 -15.53 -0.10 -9.91
N VAL A 265 -15.53 -0.94 -8.87
CA VAL A 265 -15.39 -0.51 -7.48
C VAL A 265 -13.93 -0.69 -7.06
N VAL A 266 -13.30 0.39 -6.64
CA VAL A 266 -11.89 0.44 -6.20
C VAL A 266 -11.84 0.70 -4.70
N GLY A 267 -11.16 -0.16 -3.96
CA GLY A 267 -10.91 -0.03 -2.52
C GLY A 267 -9.42 0.17 -2.23
N ARG A 268 -9.10 1.15 -1.38
CA ARG A 268 -7.72 1.57 -1.11
C ARG A 268 -7.25 1.29 0.32
N GLU A 269 -5.94 1.15 0.50
CA GLU A 269 -5.29 0.99 1.83
C GLU A 269 -5.38 2.23 2.74
N ASP A 270 -5.87 3.34 2.22
CA ASP A 270 -6.11 4.55 3.01
C ASP A 270 -7.60 4.73 3.36
N GLY A 271 -8.44 3.73 3.05
CA GLY A 271 -9.88 3.74 3.27
C GLY A 271 -10.69 4.45 2.19
N GLY A 272 -10.06 4.95 1.12
CA GLY A 272 -10.79 5.47 -0.04
C GLY A 272 -11.54 4.35 -0.76
N VAL A 273 -12.80 4.61 -1.14
CA VAL A 273 -13.57 3.76 -2.05
C VAL A 273 -14.15 4.62 -3.16
N GLU A 274 -13.96 4.19 -4.40
CA GLU A 274 -14.41 4.89 -5.60
C GLU A 274 -15.22 3.91 -6.47
N VAL A 275 -16.37 4.36 -6.99
CA VAL A 275 -17.12 3.65 -8.03
C VAL A 275 -16.91 4.40 -9.33
N LEU A 276 -16.45 3.68 -10.34
CA LEU A 276 -16.06 4.21 -11.64
C LEU A 276 -17.00 3.66 -12.71
N ASP A 277 -17.37 4.54 -13.62
CA ASP A 277 -18.03 4.18 -14.87
C ASP A 277 -17.06 4.38 -16.04
N LEU A 278 -17.25 3.60 -17.11
CA LEU A 278 -16.46 3.74 -18.33
C LEU A 278 -17.34 4.42 -19.39
N GLU A 279 -16.98 5.63 -19.78
CA GLU A 279 -17.69 6.36 -20.82
C GLU A 279 -17.43 5.74 -22.21
N GLU A 280 -18.30 5.99 -23.19
CA GLU A 280 -18.16 5.43 -24.56
C GLU A 280 -16.83 5.79 -25.24
N ALA A 281 -16.24 6.93 -24.86
CA ALA A 281 -14.92 7.38 -25.33
C ALA A 281 -13.75 6.58 -24.72
N GLY A 282 -14.02 5.65 -23.80
CA GLY A 282 -13.01 4.85 -23.09
C GLY A 282 -12.37 5.56 -21.89
N GLN A 283 -12.95 6.67 -21.43
CA GLN A 283 -12.47 7.42 -20.28
C GLN A 283 -13.18 6.96 -19.00
N LEU A 284 -12.41 6.76 -17.94
CA LEU A 284 -12.97 6.47 -16.61
C LEU A 284 -13.50 7.73 -15.96
N ARG A 285 -14.69 7.61 -15.37
CA ARG A 285 -15.33 8.66 -14.58
C ARG A 285 -15.73 8.13 -13.21
N THR A 286 -15.29 8.81 -12.15
CA THR A 286 -15.80 8.54 -10.80
C THR A 286 -17.24 9.01 -10.68
N VAL A 287 -18.15 8.09 -10.34
CA VAL A 287 -19.59 8.37 -10.15
C VAL A 287 -19.99 8.38 -8.68
N TYR A 288 -19.17 7.79 -7.80
CA TYR A 288 -19.33 7.84 -6.34
C TYR A 288 -17.97 7.70 -5.66
N SER A 289 -17.79 8.38 -4.51
CA SER A 289 -16.57 8.29 -3.71
C SER A 289 -16.87 8.46 -2.23
N ILE A 290 -16.20 7.68 -1.40
CA ILE A 290 -16.25 7.79 0.07
C ILE A 290 -14.88 7.57 0.68
N LYS A 291 -14.74 7.99 1.95
CA LYS A 291 -13.54 7.79 2.74
C LYS A 291 -13.90 7.13 4.08
N LEU A 292 -13.36 5.96 4.32
CA LEU A 292 -13.36 5.28 5.61
C LEU A 292 -12.06 5.54 6.36
N THR A 293 -12.05 5.21 7.66
CA THR A 293 -10.91 5.45 8.57
C THR A 293 -9.96 4.25 8.68
N GLU A 294 -10.11 3.25 7.82
CA GLU A 294 -9.42 1.95 7.86
C GLU A 294 -9.19 1.43 6.43
N SER A 295 -8.18 0.59 6.25
CA SER A 295 -7.89 -0.05 4.96
C SER A 295 -9.03 -0.93 4.47
N ILE A 296 -9.25 -0.93 3.15
CA ILE A 296 -10.20 -1.82 2.48
C ILE A 296 -9.47 -3.07 2.02
N ASN A 297 -9.84 -4.24 2.56
CA ASN A 297 -9.12 -5.49 2.32
C ASN A 297 -9.78 -6.36 1.24
N THR A 298 -11.11 -6.34 1.15
CA THR A 298 -11.85 -7.13 0.15
C THR A 298 -13.07 -6.35 -0.32
N LEU A 299 -13.42 -6.50 -1.59
CA LEU A 299 -14.65 -6.01 -2.20
C LEU A 299 -15.37 -7.16 -2.89
N ASP A 300 -16.70 -7.15 -2.83
CA ASP A 300 -17.58 -8.01 -3.60
C ASP A 300 -18.95 -7.33 -3.75
N GLY A 301 -19.94 -7.98 -4.35
CA GLY A 301 -21.23 -7.37 -4.62
C GLY A 301 -22.35 -8.31 -5.02
N GLY A 302 -23.57 -7.80 -4.99
CA GLY A 302 -24.78 -8.54 -5.29
C GLY A 302 -26.03 -7.97 -4.62
N PHE A 303 -26.94 -8.84 -4.24
CA PHE A 303 -28.25 -8.53 -3.65
C PHE A 303 -28.27 -8.97 -2.18
N LEU A 304 -27.78 -8.11 -1.29
CA LEU A 304 -27.43 -8.50 0.08
C LEU A 304 -28.57 -8.24 1.05
N THR A 305 -29.09 -7.02 1.05
CA THR A 305 -30.12 -6.57 1.99
C THR A 305 -31.49 -6.53 1.34
N GLY A 306 -31.54 -6.32 0.02
CA GLY A 306 -32.74 -6.43 -0.80
C GLY A 306 -32.50 -7.14 -2.13
N LEU A 307 -33.59 -7.41 -2.86
CA LEU A 307 -33.56 -7.97 -4.21
C LEU A 307 -33.86 -6.94 -5.30
N LEU A 308 -34.22 -5.73 -4.88
CA LEU A 308 -34.65 -4.65 -5.78
C LEU A 308 -33.46 -3.87 -6.36
N ALA A 309 -32.32 -3.90 -5.69
CA ALA A 309 -31.13 -3.20 -6.09
C ALA A 309 -29.88 -4.02 -5.78
N GLN A 310 -28.87 -3.89 -6.63
CA GLN A 310 -27.53 -4.37 -6.36
C GLN A 310 -26.84 -3.48 -5.34
N GLU A 311 -25.85 -4.04 -4.66
CA GLU A 311 -25.11 -3.45 -3.55
C GLU A 311 -23.68 -3.97 -3.63
N PHE A 312 -22.68 -3.14 -3.34
CA PHE A 312 -21.35 -3.67 -3.06
C PHE A 312 -21.17 -3.84 -1.55
N VAL A 313 -20.28 -4.75 -1.18
CA VAL A 313 -19.88 -5.01 0.19
C VAL A 313 -18.37 -5.01 0.29
N MET A 314 -17.87 -4.53 1.41
CA MET A 314 -16.45 -4.50 1.72
C MET A 314 -16.16 -5.11 3.07
N HIS A 315 -14.94 -5.62 3.21
CA HIS A 315 -14.35 -6.03 4.48
C HIS A 315 -13.18 -5.10 4.80
N THR A 316 -13.26 -4.34 5.91
CA THR A 316 -12.18 -3.45 6.33
C THR A 316 -11.18 -4.17 7.23
N PHE A 317 -9.99 -3.60 7.40
CA PHE A 317 -8.93 -4.16 8.25
C PHE A 317 -9.39 -4.55 9.67
N SER A 318 -10.17 -3.71 10.36
CA SER A 318 -10.65 -4.03 11.72
C SER A 318 -11.66 -5.18 11.75
N GLY A 319 -12.18 -5.59 10.61
CA GLY A 319 -13.20 -6.62 10.46
C GLY A 319 -14.61 -6.09 10.20
N LYS A 320 -14.80 -4.80 9.91
CA LYS A 320 -16.14 -4.28 9.56
C LYS A 320 -16.56 -4.84 8.22
N VAL A 321 -17.75 -5.42 8.16
CA VAL A 321 -18.40 -5.81 6.91
C VAL A 321 -19.49 -4.78 6.63
N ILE A 322 -19.27 -3.97 5.61
CA ILE A 322 -20.09 -2.79 5.30
C ILE A 322 -20.62 -2.92 3.87
N SER A 323 -21.91 -2.71 3.68
CA SER A 323 -22.51 -2.64 2.35
C SER A 323 -22.93 -1.22 2.00
N TYR A 324 -22.92 -0.91 0.70
CA TYR A 324 -23.43 0.34 0.15
C TYR A 324 -24.48 0.03 -0.92
N ALA A 325 -25.68 0.56 -0.69
CA ALA A 325 -26.87 0.29 -1.49
C ALA A 325 -27.51 1.59 -1.99
N PRO A 326 -28.08 1.64 -3.20
CA PRO A 326 -28.79 2.82 -3.69
C PRO A 326 -30.12 3.00 -2.94
N PRO A 327 -30.79 4.17 -3.07
CA PRO A 327 -32.13 4.36 -2.54
C PRO A 327 -33.08 3.22 -2.99
N GLY A 328 -33.84 2.65 -2.06
CA GLY A 328 -34.72 1.49 -2.31
C GLY A 328 -34.05 0.11 -2.14
N GLY A 329 -32.76 0.06 -1.81
CA GLY A 329 -32.12 -1.13 -1.25
C GLY A 329 -32.80 -1.57 0.06
N GLY A 330 -32.73 -2.85 0.39
CA GLY A 330 -33.46 -3.41 1.54
C GLY A 330 -33.08 -2.72 2.85
N LEU A 331 -34.08 -2.33 3.63
CA LEU A 331 -33.85 -1.70 4.94
C LEU A 331 -33.45 -2.76 5.97
N LEU A 332 -32.37 -2.51 6.72
CA LEU A 332 -32.07 -3.28 7.92
C LEU A 332 -33.06 -2.93 9.04
N VAL A 333 -33.64 -3.95 9.66
CA VAL A 333 -34.51 -3.86 10.84
C VAL A 333 -33.82 -4.71 11.90
N SER A 334 -33.22 -4.09 12.92
CA SER A 334 -32.34 -4.83 13.85
C SER A 334 -33.10 -5.77 14.80
N ASN A 335 -32.72 -7.06 14.80
CA ASN A 335 -33.24 -8.21 15.58
C ASN A 335 -33.81 -7.91 16.98
N ALA A 336 -34.95 -8.53 17.28
CA ALA A 336 -35.37 -8.90 18.63
C ALA A 336 -34.53 -10.08 19.16
N GLU A 337 -34.26 -10.12 20.46
CA GLU A 337 -33.93 -11.37 21.14
C GLU A 337 -35.07 -12.38 20.93
N GLN A 338 -34.73 -13.66 20.81
CA GLN A 338 -35.70 -14.74 20.81
C GLN A 338 -36.59 -14.63 22.06
N PRO A 339 -37.93 -14.49 21.93
CA PRO A 339 -38.78 -14.84 23.04
C PRO A 339 -38.65 -16.35 23.22
N ALA A 340 -38.37 -16.78 24.45
CA ALA A 340 -38.57 -18.16 24.85
C ALA A 340 -39.93 -18.66 24.34
N ARG A 341 -39.97 -19.88 23.79
CA ARG A 341 -41.21 -20.54 23.35
C ARG A 341 -42.23 -20.53 24.49
N GLY A 342 -43.22 -19.64 24.41
CA GLY A 342 -44.46 -19.74 25.15
C GLY A 342 -45.40 -20.74 24.47
N PRO A 343 -46.15 -21.56 25.21
CA PRO A 343 -47.10 -22.50 24.66
C PRO A 343 -48.36 -21.76 24.16
N LEU A 344 -48.95 -22.28 23.08
CA LEU A 344 -50.22 -21.91 22.42
C LEU A 344 -50.06 -20.97 21.22
N GLY A 345 -50.14 -21.59 20.04
CA GLY A 345 -50.24 -20.91 18.77
C GLY A 345 -51.62 -20.32 18.51
N MET A 346 -51.64 -19.03 18.17
CA MET A 346 -52.65 -18.46 17.27
C MET A 346 -51.96 -17.48 16.33
N ARG A 347 -52.15 -17.67 15.02
CA ARG A 347 -51.73 -16.75 13.96
C ARG A 347 -52.89 -15.81 13.64
N SER A 348 -52.73 -14.51 13.86
CA SER A 348 -53.60 -13.49 13.24
C SER A 348 -53.07 -13.18 11.82
N LYS A 349 -53.98 -13.15 10.83
CA LYS A 349 -53.71 -12.72 9.45
C LYS A 349 -53.63 -11.19 9.42
N ALA A 350 -52.52 -10.63 8.94
CA ALA A 350 -52.42 -9.21 8.64
C ALA A 350 -53.12 -8.87 7.30
N PRO A 351 -53.68 -7.65 7.13
CA PRO A 351 -54.34 -7.22 5.89
C PRO A 351 -53.31 -6.92 4.78
N PRO A 352 -53.75 -6.81 3.50
CA PRO A 352 -52.85 -6.57 2.37
C PRO A 352 -52.29 -5.13 2.38
N PRO A 353 -51.12 -4.88 1.75
CA PRO A 353 -50.42 -3.61 1.85
C PRO A 353 -51.12 -2.53 1.00
N SER A 354 -51.50 -1.43 1.64
CA SER A 354 -51.84 -0.17 0.96
C SER A 354 -50.58 0.52 0.46
N VAL A 355 -50.68 1.24 -0.66
CA VAL A 355 -49.61 2.05 -1.25
C VAL A 355 -49.07 3.03 -0.19
N PRO A 356 -47.76 3.06 0.11
CA PRO A 356 -47.21 3.96 1.11
C PRO A 356 -47.29 5.41 0.62
N ALA A 357 -47.63 6.34 1.51
CA ALA A 357 -47.59 7.76 1.23
C ALA A 357 -46.14 8.24 1.00
N PRO A 358 -45.90 9.26 0.14
CA PRO A 358 -44.56 9.85 -0.01
C PRO A 358 -44.05 10.35 1.35
N GLY A 359 -42.88 9.88 1.79
CA GLY A 359 -42.27 10.23 3.08
C GLY A 359 -42.45 9.20 4.20
N ALA A 360 -43.39 8.25 4.08
CA ALA A 360 -43.62 7.22 5.10
C ALA A 360 -42.41 6.29 5.29
N GLU A 361 -41.71 5.95 4.21
CA GLU A 361 -40.48 5.14 4.26
C GLU A 361 -39.33 5.85 4.99
N GLU A 362 -39.26 7.17 4.89
CA GLU A 362 -38.20 7.97 5.53
C GLU A 362 -38.48 8.13 7.03
N GLU A 363 -39.75 8.25 7.41
CA GLU A 363 -40.20 8.30 8.80
C GLU A 363 -40.03 6.95 9.51
N GLU A 364 -40.35 5.84 8.83
CA GLU A 364 -40.09 4.48 9.32
C GLU A 364 -38.57 4.21 9.47
N ARG A 365 -37.76 4.72 8.54
CA ARG A 365 -36.30 4.68 8.61
C ARG A 365 -35.76 5.45 9.82
N ARG A 366 -36.24 6.68 10.05
CA ARG A 366 -35.88 7.47 11.25
C ARG A 366 -36.27 6.77 12.53
N ALA A 367 -37.48 6.20 12.60
CA ALA A 367 -37.95 5.46 13.77
C ALA A 367 -37.09 4.21 14.06
N SER A 368 -36.64 3.51 13.01
CA SER A 368 -35.69 2.39 13.13
C SER A 368 -34.36 2.84 13.74
N TYR A 369 -33.80 3.96 13.28
CA TYR A 369 -32.54 4.51 13.82
C TYR A 369 -32.65 4.89 15.30
N TYR A 370 -33.74 5.54 15.73
CA TYR A 370 -33.93 5.87 17.14
C TYR A 370 -33.97 4.64 18.04
N LYS A 371 -34.69 3.58 17.63
CA LYS A 371 -34.70 2.31 18.36
C LYS A 371 -33.32 1.67 18.45
N GLN A 372 -32.53 1.76 17.38
CA GLN A 372 -31.16 1.25 17.37
C GLN A 372 -30.26 2.03 18.35
N ILE A 373 -30.38 3.36 18.38
CA ILE A 373 -29.62 4.22 19.30
C ILE A 373 -29.92 3.85 20.76
N ASP A 374 -31.19 3.69 21.11
CA ASP A 374 -31.57 3.38 22.50
C ASP A 374 -31.08 2.00 22.95
N ARG A 375 -31.08 1.02 22.05
CA ARG A 375 -30.50 -0.30 22.32
C ARG A 375 -28.99 -0.25 22.50
N LEU A 376 -28.27 0.43 21.59
CA LEU A 376 -26.83 0.58 21.70
C LEU A 376 -26.45 1.29 23.01
N ARG A 377 -27.25 2.27 23.45
CA ARG A 377 -27.08 2.90 24.76
C ARG A 377 -27.24 1.92 25.92
N ALA A 378 -28.26 1.05 25.87
CA ALA A 378 -28.47 0.02 26.88
C ALA A 378 -27.32 -1.00 26.91
N GLU A 379 -26.89 -1.50 25.74
CA GLU A 379 -25.78 -2.44 25.62
C GLU A 379 -24.46 -1.84 26.10
N ILE A 380 -24.16 -0.59 25.72
CA ILE A 380 -23.00 0.15 26.23
C ILE A 380 -23.05 0.26 27.76
N SER A 381 -24.23 0.48 28.35
CA SER A 381 -24.37 0.55 29.80
C SER A 381 -24.04 -0.79 30.47
N THR A 382 -24.57 -1.90 29.96
CA THR A 382 -24.30 -3.25 30.47
C THR A 382 -22.82 -3.62 30.34
N LEU A 383 -22.24 -3.44 29.15
CA LEU A 383 -20.82 -3.73 28.90
C LEU A 383 -19.89 -2.89 29.77
N LYS A 384 -20.22 -1.62 30.03
CA LYS A 384 -19.45 -0.78 30.95
C LYS A 384 -19.44 -1.34 32.38
N GLN A 385 -20.58 -1.85 32.85
CA GLN A 385 -20.66 -2.46 34.19
C GLN A 385 -19.85 -3.75 34.26
N GLU A 386 -19.93 -4.60 33.23
CA GLU A 386 -19.14 -5.85 33.15
C GLU A 386 -17.63 -5.57 33.11
N ILE A 387 -17.19 -4.59 32.30
CA ILE A 387 -15.78 -4.18 32.22
C ILE A 387 -15.29 -3.68 33.57
N GLU A 388 -16.08 -2.87 34.29
CA GLU A 388 -15.69 -2.33 35.58
C GLU A 388 -15.57 -3.44 36.64
N ALA A 389 -16.54 -4.37 36.67
CA ALA A 389 -16.46 -5.54 37.54
C ALA A 389 -15.18 -6.36 37.28
N GLU A 390 -14.83 -6.57 36.01
CA GLU A 390 -13.67 -7.37 35.65
C GLU A 390 -12.34 -6.64 35.85
N ARG A 391 -12.31 -5.30 35.73
CA ARG A 391 -11.18 -4.48 36.16
C ARG A 391 -10.92 -4.61 37.65
N GLN A 392 -11.97 -4.58 38.47
CA GLN A 392 -11.85 -4.76 39.92
C GLN A 392 -11.34 -6.17 40.26
N ARG A 393 -11.87 -7.22 39.60
CA ARG A 393 -11.36 -8.59 39.76
C ARG A 393 -9.89 -8.72 39.35
N PHE A 394 -9.47 -8.07 38.27
CA PHE A 394 -8.09 -8.07 37.81
C PHE A 394 -7.15 -7.39 38.83
N GLN A 395 -7.55 -6.26 39.40
CA GLN A 395 -6.78 -5.57 40.45
C GLN A 395 -6.63 -6.41 41.72
N MET A 396 -7.67 -7.14 42.13
CA MET A 396 -7.65 -7.96 43.35
C MET A 396 -6.78 -9.22 43.24
N LYS A 397 -6.58 -9.80 42.05
CA LYS A 397 -5.86 -11.07 41.83
C LYS A 397 -4.33 -10.96 41.70
N GLY A 398 -3.74 -9.80 42.01
CA GLY A 398 -2.29 -9.60 42.01
C GLY A 398 -1.79 -8.81 40.80
N GLY A 399 -2.00 -7.49 40.86
CA GLY A 399 -1.40 -6.52 39.94
C GLY A 399 0.13 -6.50 40.09
N ASP A 400 0.80 -7.27 39.22
CA ASP A 400 2.14 -7.06 38.62
C ASP A 400 2.62 -8.38 38.02
N THR A 401 2.45 -9.52 38.73
CA THR A 401 2.76 -10.87 38.19
C THR A 401 1.77 -11.34 37.13
N ALA A 402 0.50 -10.93 37.19
CA ALA A 402 -0.47 -11.18 36.13
C ALA A 402 -0.22 -10.34 34.86
N MET A 403 0.40 -9.15 34.98
CA MET A 403 0.73 -8.28 33.83
C MET A 403 1.92 -8.82 33.03
N LEU A 404 2.88 -9.49 33.66
CA LEU A 404 4.06 -10.08 33.03
C LEU A 404 3.73 -11.22 32.04
N ALA A 405 2.51 -11.79 32.10
CA ALA A 405 2.09 -12.94 31.30
C ALA A 405 1.16 -12.60 30.12
N MET A 406 0.81 -11.33 29.90
CA MET A 406 -0.15 -10.94 28.87
C MET A 406 0.55 -10.51 27.57
N SER A 407 0.36 -11.28 26.49
CA SER A 407 0.66 -10.81 25.14
C SER A 407 -0.21 -9.59 24.79
N ALA A 408 0.31 -8.69 23.96
CA ALA A 408 -0.48 -7.55 23.48
C ALA A 408 -1.81 -8.05 22.86
N PRO A 409 -2.98 -7.56 23.34
CA PRO A 409 -4.28 -8.13 22.96
C PRO A 409 -4.78 -7.65 21.60
N PHE A 410 -3.93 -7.04 20.77
CA PHE A 410 -4.33 -6.41 19.52
C PHE A 410 -3.28 -6.64 18.42
N THR A 411 -3.74 -6.56 17.17
CA THR A 411 -2.90 -6.69 15.99
C THR A 411 -2.57 -5.31 15.45
N VAL A 412 -1.30 -5.11 15.08
CA VAL A 412 -0.81 -3.95 14.35
C VAL A 412 -0.33 -4.42 12.98
N GLN A 413 -0.73 -3.70 11.95
CA GLN A 413 -0.17 -3.80 10.60
C GLN A 413 0.65 -2.54 10.32
N ASP A 414 1.85 -2.73 9.79
CA ASP A 414 2.77 -1.65 9.48
C ASP A 414 3.30 -1.76 8.06
N LYS A 415 3.64 -0.59 7.48
CA LYS A 415 4.19 -0.49 6.12
C LYS A 415 5.06 0.76 6.04
N CYS A 416 6.35 0.58 5.81
CA CYS A 416 7.30 1.67 5.61
C CYS A 416 7.76 1.67 4.15
N LYS A 417 7.30 2.65 3.36
CA LYS A 417 7.59 2.72 1.92
C LYS A 417 8.16 4.07 1.51
N LEU A 418 9.01 4.05 0.49
CA LEU A 418 9.49 5.24 -0.19
C LEU A 418 8.42 5.77 -1.14
N GLU A 419 7.98 7.01 -0.92
CA GLU A 419 7.13 7.76 -1.84
C GLU A 419 8.02 8.54 -2.80
N ALA A 420 8.11 8.06 -4.05
CA ALA A 420 9.06 8.53 -5.04
C ALA A 420 8.89 10.03 -5.39
N ASP A 421 7.65 10.49 -5.55
CA ASP A 421 7.34 11.87 -5.97
C ASP A 421 7.84 12.94 -4.99
N GLU A 422 7.93 12.62 -3.69
CA GLU A 422 8.35 13.55 -2.64
C GLU A 422 9.73 13.22 -2.05
N ALA A 423 10.37 12.16 -2.55
CA ALA A 423 11.63 11.61 -2.03
C ALA A 423 11.61 11.48 -0.49
N CYS A 424 10.50 10.95 0.05
CA CYS A 424 10.32 10.77 1.48
C CYS A 424 9.76 9.37 1.79
N TYR A 425 9.94 8.93 3.02
CA TYR A 425 9.36 7.69 3.51
C TYR A 425 8.03 7.95 4.21
N VAL A 426 7.09 7.03 4.03
CA VAL A 426 5.81 6.98 4.73
C VAL A 426 5.75 5.69 5.52
N LEU A 427 5.79 5.82 6.86
CA LEU A 427 5.46 4.73 7.79
C LEU A 427 3.97 4.81 8.11
N THR A 428 3.21 3.85 7.58
CA THR A 428 1.81 3.65 7.94
C THR A 428 1.72 2.62 9.05
N ILE A 429 0.97 2.93 10.10
CA ILE A 429 0.65 2.06 11.21
C ILE A 429 -0.86 1.96 11.29
N GLU A 430 -1.39 0.75 11.29
CA GLU A 430 -2.80 0.47 11.43
C GLU A 430 -3.01 -0.54 12.56
N SER A 431 -3.99 -0.29 13.43
CA SER A 431 -4.24 -1.05 14.64
C SER A 431 -5.71 -1.47 14.67
N ALA A 432 -5.97 -2.71 15.10
CA ALA A 432 -7.32 -3.25 15.23
C ALA A 432 -8.18 -2.48 16.27
N VAL A 433 -7.50 -1.73 17.14
CA VAL A 433 -8.09 -0.89 18.18
C VAL A 433 -7.54 0.54 18.07
N PRO A 434 -8.25 1.56 18.60
CA PRO A 434 -7.78 2.94 18.49
C PRO A 434 -6.39 3.12 19.09
N ILE A 435 -5.56 3.91 18.41
CA ILE A 435 -4.20 4.25 18.79
C ILE A 435 -4.27 5.40 19.80
N PHE A 436 -3.52 5.27 20.89
CA PHE A 436 -3.33 6.35 21.84
C PHE A 436 -2.10 7.18 21.46
N THR A 437 -0.97 6.51 21.31
CA THR A 437 0.32 7.14 21.03
C THR A 437 1.17 6.22 20.18
N VAL A 438 1.96 6.81 19.28
CA VAL A 438 3.09 6.15 18.61
C VAL A 438 4.36 6.91 18.93
N ALA A 439 5.32 6.26 19.59
CA ALA A 439 6.66 6.82 19.76
C ALA A 439 7.60 6.28 18.66
N ILE A 440 8.40 7.15 18.07
CA ILE A 440 9.37 6.87 17.02
C ILE A 440 10.78 7.01 17.61
N GLN A 441 11.61 6.00 17.38
CA GLN A 441 13.01 5.97 17.74
C GLN A 441 13.83 5.59 16.50
N CYS A 442 14.85 6.38 16.17
CA CYS A 442 15.77 6.07 15.08
C CYS A 442 17.21 6.44 15.43
N ASN A 443 18.16 5.66 14.93
CA ASN A 443 19.59 5.94 15.02
C ASN A 443 20.13 6.78 13.84
N ALA A 444 19.26 7.26 12.95
CA ALA A 444 19.55 8.27 11.96
C ALA A 444 18.77 9.56 12.26
N ALA A 445 19.31 10.70 11.85
CA ALA A 445 18.61 11.98 11.91
C ALA A 445 17.52 12.01 10.82
N LEU A 446 16.26 11.95 11.24
CA LEU A 446 15.10 12.01 10.37
C LEU A 446 14.50 13.42 10.37
N GLN A 447 14.19 13.93 9.19
CA GLN A 447 13.39 15.14 9.05
C GLN A 447 11.92 14.75 9.01
N MET A 448 11.23 14.84 10.15
CA MET A 448 9.80 14.56 10.24
C MET A 448 9.01 15.61 9.47
N LEU A 449 8.09 15.17 8.62
CA LEU A 449 7.22 16.01 7.79
C LEU A 449 5.79 15.98 8.33
N ASP A 450 5.07 17.09 8.13
CA ASP A 450 3.66 17.18 8.49
C ASP A 450 2.79 16.43 7.47
N VAL A 451 1.76 15.76 7.96
CA VAL A 451 0.77 15.05 7.15
C VAL A 451 -0.57 15.74 7.37
N PRO A 452 -1.15 16.44 6.37
CA PRO A 452 -2.35 17.25 6.56
C PRO A 452 -3.57 16.47 7.09
N SER A 453 -3.67 15.18 6.74
CA SER A 453 -4.76 14.31 7.21
C SER A 453 -4.54 13.74 8.60
N ASN A 454 -3.39 14.01 9.24
CA ASN A 454 -3.03 13.44 10.52
C ASN A 454 -3.53 14.34 11.66
N VAL A 455 -4.37 13.78 12.52
CA VAL A 455 -4.93 14.46 13.70
C VAL A 455 -4.05 14.31 14.94
N ALA A 456 -2.91 13.63 14.83
CA ALA A 456 -1.99 13.43 15.94
C ALA A 456 -1.07 14.63 16.17
N ILE A 457 -0.83 14.95 17.44
CA ILE A 457 0.14 15.98 17.83
C ILE A 457 1.54 15.37 17.84
N LEU A 458 2.45 15.93 17.06
CA LEU A 458 3.87 15.57 17.04
C LEU A 458 4.64 16.35 18.11
N SER A 459 5.28 15.62 19.03
CA SER A 459 6.28 16.15 19.96
C SER A 459 7.65 15.58 19.62
N ARG A 460 8.68 16.43 19.51
CA ARG A 460 10.07 16.01 19.24
C ARG A 460 10.87 16.12 20.52
N SER A 461 11.49 15.02 20.92
CA SER A 461 12.43 15.00 22.05
C SER A 461 13.85 15.30 21.53
N PRO A 462 14.72 15.90 22.35
CA PRO A 462 16.13 16.07 21.98
C PRO A 462 16.78 14.71 21.69
N PRO A 463 17.79 14.65 20.79
CA PRO A 463 18.50 13.42 20.50
C PRO A 463 19.28 12.94 21.74
N ASP A 464 19.40 11.62 21.86
CA ASP A 464 20.17 10.95 22.90
C ASP A 464 21.32 10.18 22.23
N GLU A 465 22.37 10.94 21.89
CA GLU A 465 23.53 10.44 21.14
C GLU A 465 24.30 9.35 21.91
N ALA A 466 24.27 9.38 23.24
CA ALA A 466 24.94 8.39 24.09
C ALA A 466 24.39 6.98 23.87
N ASN A 467 23.08 6.86 23.61
CA ASN A 467 22.42 5.59 23.30
C ASN A 467 22.19 5.39 21.80
N GLY A 468 22.78 6.23 20.95
CA GLY A 468 22.66 6.16 19.49
C GLY A 468 21.30 6.57 18.95
N ASN A 469 20.51 7.35 19.70
CA ASN A 469 19.17 7.80 19.30
C ASN A 469 19.23 9.21 18.71
N LEU A 470 19.36 9.31 17.39
CA LEU A 470 19.42 10.60 16.69
C LEU A 470 18.04 11.19 16.38
N THR A 471 16.97 10.41 16.48
CA THR A 471 15.59 10.90 16.36
C THR A 471 14.69 10.23 17.39
N LEU A 472 14.03 11.06 18.19
CA LEU A 472 13.00 10.69 19.14
C LEU A 472 11.78 11.57 18.93
N ALA A 473 10.65 10.97 18.56
CA ALA A 473 9.41 11.69 18.31
C ALA A 473 8.21 10.93 18.89
N THR A 474 7.17 11.64 19.30
CA THR A 474 5.94 11.05 19.84
C THR A 474 4.75 11.67 19.14
N TYR A 475 3.93 10.83 18.51
CA TYR A 475 2.64 11.19 17.94
C TYR A 475 1.54 10.81 18.91
N ARG A 476 0.84 11.79 19.47
CA ARG A 476 -0.31 11.57 20.36
C ARG A 476 -1.61 11.76 19.58
N CYS A 477 -2.40 10.69 19.48
CA CYS A 477 -3.70 10.75 18.81
C CYS A 477 -4.74 11.33 19.78
N GLN A 478 -5.43 12.39 19.36
CA GLN A 478 -6.50 13.00 20.16
C GLN A 478 -7.84 12.30 19.92
N ASP A 479 -8.12 11.98 18.66
CA ASP A 479 -9.32 11.27 18.25
C ASP A 479 -9.12 9.75 18.22
N SER A 480 -10.24 9.02 18.29
CA SER A 480 -10.28 7.57 18.13
C SER A 480 -9.88 7.18 16.72
N THR A 481 -8.59 6.96 16.50
CA THR A 481 -8.00 6.67 15.19
C THR A 481 -7.35 5.31 15.18
N ASN A 482 -7.66 4.50 14.18
CA ASN A 482 -7.06 3.17 14.01
C ASN A 482 -5.81 3.19 13.12
N ARG A 483 -5.57 4.29 12.41
CA ARG A 483 -4.50 4.42 11.41
C ARG A 483 -3.73 5.72 11.62
N LEU A 484 -2.40 5.66 11.55
CA LEU A 484 -1.48 6.79 11.62
C LEU A 484 -0.48 6.69 10.47
N ALA A 485 -0.22 7.82 9.81
CA ALA A 485 0.86 7.93 8.82
C ALA A 485 1.94 8.90 9.31
N VAL A 486 3.19 8.46 9.28
CA VAL A 486 4.38 9.21 9.68
C VAL A 486 5.24 9.41 8.45
N LYS A 487 5.33 10.66 7.97
CA LYS A 487 6.19 11.04 6.84
C LYS A 487 7.53 11.57 7.34
N PHE A 488 8.63 11.15 6.70
CA PHE A 488 9.96 11.64 7.04
C PHE A 488 10.94 11.58 5.87
N LYS A 489 11.90 12.50 5.81
CA LYS A 489 13.09 12.41 4.93
C LYS A 489 14.28 11.88 5.69
N VAL A 490 15.15 11.16 4.99
CA VAL A 490 16.38 10.58 5.52
C VAL A 490 17.48 10.72 4.46
N ARG A 491 18.72 10.92 4.89
CA ARG A 491 19.89 10.99 4.00
C ARG A 491 20.44 9.60 3.72
N GLU A 492 20.87 9.36 2.49
CA GLU A 492 21.58 8.13 2.12
C GLU A 492 22.96 8.06 2.80
N GLY A 493 23.48 6.84 2.93
CA GLY A 493 24.79 6.58 3.51
C GLY A 493 24.81 5.33 4.38
N ARG A 494 24.58 5.48 5.69
CA ARG A 494 24.62 4.34 6.62
C ARG A 494 23.24 3.73 6.83
N SER A 495 23.23 2.42 7.08
CA SER A 495 22.02 1.70 7.49
C SER A 495 21.52 2.23 8.83
N ALA A 496 20.20 2.34 8.98
CA ALA A 496 19.56 2.81 10.20
C ALA A 496 18.39 1.91 10.62
N SER A 497 18.11 1.88 11.92
CA SER A 497 17.02 1.13 12.53
C SER A 497 15.96 2.10 13.03
N LEU A 498 14.76 1.99 12.46
CA LEU A 498 13.56 2.73 12.83
C LEU A 498 12.65 1.82 13.67
N SER A 499 12.34 2.21 14.90
CA SER A 499 11.36 1.54 15.75
C SER A 499 10.16 2.45 15.99
N ALA A 500 8.96 1.88 15.88
CA ALA A 500 7.72 2.55 16.28
C ALA A 500 7.01 1.75 17.38
N PHE A 501 6.77 2.42 18.51
CA PHE A 501 6.16 1.87 19.71
C PHE A 501 4.69 2.28 19.73
N VAL A 502 3.81 1.34 19.42
CA VAL A 502 2.36 1.56 19.27
C VAL A 502 1.66 1.22 20.58
N LEU A 503 1.07 2.23 21.21
CA LEU A 503 0.25 2.07 22.40
C LEU A 503 -1.23 2.23 22.03
N PRO A 504 -2.12 1.30 22.41
CA PRO A 504 -3.53 1.39 22.12
C PRO A 504 -4.25 2.27 23.15
N ALA A 505 -5.44 2.74 22.80
CA ALA A 505 -6.34 3.48 23.68
C ALA A 505 -7.02 2.59 24.74
N ILE A 506 -7.03 1.27 24.54
CA ILE A 506 -7.67 0.29 25.44
C ILE A 506 -6.81 -0.04 26.68
N SER A 507 -7.40 -0.80 27.61
CA SER A 507 -6.75 -1.32 28.83
C SER A 507 -6.76 -2.86 28.81
N PRO A 508 -5.71 -3.56 29.30
CA PRO A 508 -4.44 -3.00 29.81
C PRO A 508 -3.60 -2.35 28.71
N LYS A 509 -2.74 -1.40 29.09
CA LYS A 509 -1.83 -0.73 28.15
C LYS A 509 -0.68 -1.68 27.83
N ALA A 510 -0.74 -2.34 26.68
CA ALA A 510 0.37 -3.07 26.10
C ALA A 510 1.01 -2.25 24.97
N CYS A 511 2.31 -2.42 24.74
CA CYS A 511 3.01 -1.78 23.64
C CYS A 511 3.37 -2.84 22.59
N VAL A 512 3.09 -2.56 21.32
CA VAL A 512 3.59 -3.33 20.18
C VAL A 512 4.70 -2.53 19.52
N VAL A 513 5.87 -3.14 19.37
CA VAL A 513 7.02 -2.49 18.72
C VAL A 513 7.18 -3.05 17.32
N VAL A 514 7.05 -2.19 16.31
CA VAL A 514 7.38 -2.50 14.92
C VAL A 514 8.74 -1.94 14.57
N ARG A 515 9.53 -2.68 13.77
CA ARG A 515 10.91 -2.30 13.43
C ARG A 515 11.13 -2.39 11.93
N HIS A 516 11.76 -1.35 11.38
CA HIS A 516 12.17 -1.27 9.98
C HIS A 516 13.65 -0.93 9.88
N THR A 517 14.31 -1.47 8.86
CA THR A 517 15.67 -1.08 8.49
C THR A 517 15.61 -0.10 7.33
N ILE A 518 16.17 1.08 7.52
CA ILE A 518 16.44 2.05 6.46
C ILE A 518 17.77 1.66 5.83
N ARG A 519 17.75 1.35 4.54
CA ARG A 519 18.92 0.89 3.79
C ARG A 519 19.89 2.04 3.49
N PRO A 520 21.20 1.76 3.30
CA PRO A 520 22.18 2.75 2.86
C PRO A 520 21.72 3.60 1.66
N LEU A 521 21.23 2.93 0.60
CA LEU A 521 20.69 3.55 -0.61
C LEU A 521 19.16 3.59 -0.54
N CYS A 522 18.63 4.20 0.52
CA CYS A 522 17.20 4.24 0.81
C CYS A 522 16.35 5.07 -0.16
N LEU A 523 16.95 5.93 -0.99
CA LEU A 523 16.21 6.74 -1.97
C LEU A 523 16.18 6.09 -3.36
N HIS A 524 16.64 4.86 -3.50
CA HIS A 524 16.67 4.13 -4.76
C HIS A 524 15.41 3.26 -4.91
N GLN A 525 14.63 3.51 -5.97
CA GLN A 525 13.46 2.72 -6.32
C GLN A 525 13.77 1.82 -7.52
N ARG A 526 13.40 0.54 -7.44
CA ARG A 526 13.63 -0.41 -8.54
C ARG A 526 12.83 -0.03 -9.78
N ILE A 527 13.48 -0.04 -10.94
CA ILE A 527 12.89 0.19 -12.27
C ILE A 527 13.20 -0.99 -13.22
N VAL A 528 12.54 -1.03 -14.37
CA VAL A 528 12.64 -2.16 -15.31
C VAL A 528 13.94 -2.11 -16.12
N GLN A 529 14.33 -0.94 -16.63
CA GLN A 529 15.48 -0.77 -17.53
C GLN A 529 16.23 0.53 -17.26
N MET A 530 17.54 0.51 -17.52
CA MET A 530 18.41 1.67 -17.41
C MET A 530 18.47 2.41 -18.76
N ASP A 531 18.55 3.73 -18.72
CA ASP A 531 18.79 4.58 -19.87
C ASP A 531 20.29 4.55 -20.23
N THR A 532 20.63 3.86 -21.31
CA THR A 532 22.01 3.66 -21.75
C THR A 532 22.62 4.89 -22.44
N SER A 533 21.86 5.97 -22.64
CA SER A 533 22.38 7.21 -23.25
C SER A 533 23.12 8.10 -22.25
N ARG A 534 22.99 7.82 -20.95
CA ARG A 534 23.55 8.64 -19.87
C ARG A 534 25.04 8.37 -19.66
N PRO A 535 25.84 9.39 -19.33
CA PRO A 535 27.22 9.17 -18.93
C PRO A 535 27.28 8.55 -17.53
N THR A 536 27.97 7.43 -17.41
CA THR A 536 28.04 6.65 -16.16
C THR A 536 29.45 6.52 -15.63
N ASN A 537 29.55 6.28 -14.33
CA ASN A 537 30.74 5.79 -13.64
C ASN A 537 30.60 4.29 -13.42
N GLU A 538 31.71 3.60 -13.26
CA GLU A 538 31.72 2.16 -12.96
C GLU A 538 32.55 1.86 -11.70
N LEU A 539 32.01 0.98 -10.87
CA LEU A 539 32.67 0.32 -9.75
C LEU A 539 32.63 -1.19 -10.00
N LEU A 540 33.81 -1.78 -10.21
CA LEU A 540 33.98 -3.22 -10.41
C LEU A 540 34.72 -3.82 -9.21
N ILE A 541 34.09 -4.80 -8.59
CA ILE A 541 34.60 -5.57 -7.45
C ILE A 541 34.80 -7.01 -7.91
N THR A 542 36.01 -7.53 -7.75
CA THR A 542 36.37 -8.91 -8.09
C THR A 542 37.01 -9.60 -6.91
N GLY A 543 36.88 -10.92 -6.79
CA GLY A 543 37.48 -11.62 -5.65
C GLY A 543 37.00 -13.04 -5.48
N GLN A 544 37.27 -13.60 -4.30
CA GLN A 544 36.85 -14.95 -3.92
C GLN A 544 35.57 -14.88 -3.09
N PHE A 545 34.45 -14.58 -3.74
CA PHE A 545 33.11 -14.55 -3.13
C PHE A 545 32.10 -15.26 -4.05
N THR A 546 31.03 -15.80 -3.46
CA THR A 546 29.96 -16.47 -4.19
C THR A 546 28.88 -15.48 -4.65
N GLY A 547 28.00 -15.89 -5.57
CA GLY A 547 26.81 -15.11 -5.90
C GLY A 547 25.94 -14.78 -4.68
N GLY A 548 25.86 -15.70 -3.71
CA GLY A 548 25.12 -15.50 -2.46
C GLY A 548 25.74 -14.43 -1.55
N ASP A 549 27.07 -14.34 -1.50
CA ASP A 549 27.76 -13.27 -0.76
C ASP A 549 27.47 -11.90 -1.37
N ALA A 550 27.59 -11.79 -2.69
CA ALA A 550 27.28 -10.56 -3.42
C ALA A 550 25.80 -10.16 -3.31
N HIS A 551 24.89 -11.14 -3.36
CA HIS A 551 23.48 -10.90 -3.11
C HIS A 551 23.23 -10.37 -1.69
N THR A 552 23.87 -10.96 -0.68
CA THR A 552 23.78 -10.48 0.72
C THR A 552 24.18 -9.00 0.84
N TRP A 553 25.25 -8.59 0.16
CA TRP A 553 25.65 -7.17 0.13
C TRP A 553 24.58 -6.28 -0.49
N ILE A 554 23.99 -6.69 -1.61
CA ILE A 554 22.97 -5.90 -2.32
C ILE A 554 21.67 -5.81 -1.52
N THR A 555 21.21 -6.92 -0.93
CA THR A 555 20.04 -6.95 -0.04
C THR A 555 20.27 -6.11 1.23
N GLY A 556 21.53 -6.00 1.69
CA GLY A 556 21.94 -5.10 2.77
C GLY A 556 21.90 -3.61 2.41
N LEU A 557 22.09 -3.30 1.12
CA LEU A 557 22.35 -1.96 0.58
C LEU A 557 21.10 -1.27 0.03
N LEU A 558 20.21 -2.01 -0.64
CA LEU A 558 19.09 -1.49 -1.42
C LEU A 558 17.73 -2.02 -0.92
N PRO A 559 16.64 -1.25 -1.08
CA PRO A 559 15.28 -1.74 -0.81
C PRO A 559 14.78 -2.65 -1.95
N ASP A 560 13.67 -3.36 -1.71
CA ASP A 560 12.93 -4.15 -2.72
C ASP A 560 13.78 -5.16 -3.52
N ILE A 561 14.75 -5.78 -2.86
CA ILE A 561 15.50 -6.94 -3.33
C ILE A 561 14.94 -8.20 -2.65
N PRO A 562 14.69 -9.30 -3.38
CA PRO A 562 14.36 -10.59 -2.79
C PRO A 562 15.38 -11.00 -1.72
N PRO A 563 14.97 -11.69 -0.64
CA PRO A 563 15.87 -12.04 0.46
C PRO A 563 16.92 -13.08 0.06
N THR A 564 16.63 -13.87 -0.97
CA THR A 564 17.49 -14.94 -1.48
C THR A 564 17.56 -14.89 -3.00
N LEU A 565 18.68 -15.32 -3.55
CA LEU A 565 18.80 -15.54 -4.99
C LEU A 565 17.77 -16.57 -5.46
N PRO A 566 17.16 -16.37 -6.65
CA PRO A 566 16.32 -17.39 -7.26
C PRO A 566 17.10 -18.71 -7.42
N PRO A 567 16.48 -19.87 -7.14
CA PRO A 567 17.16 -21.15 -7.22
C PRO A 567 17.72 -21.43 -8.62
N GLY A 568 18.94 -21.96 -8.67
CA GLY A 568 19.64 -22.25 -9.93
C GLY A 568 20.34 -21.05 -10.57
N GLN A 569 20.28 -19.85 -9.97
CA GLN A 569 21.05 -18.69 -10.42
C GLN A 569 22.31 -18.46 -9.57
N ASP A 570 23.43 -18.15 -10.23
CA ASP A 570 24.70 -17.75 -9.57
C ASP A 570 24.84 -16.21 -9.45
N GLY A 571 23.82 -15.45 -9.86
CA GLY A 571 23.88 -14.00 -9.90
C GLY A 571 22.59 -13.37 -10.39
N ALA A 572 22.48 -12.04 -10.28
CA ALA A 572 21.32 -11.30 -10.76
C ALA A 572 21.70 -9.91 -11.29
N SER A 573 20.72 -9.25 -11.89
CA SER A 573 20.83 -7.88 -12.40
C SER A 573 19.63 -7.07 -11.97
N TYR A 574 19.86 -5.92 -11.33
CA TYR A 574 18.82 -5.01 -10.87
C TYR A 574 19.11 -3.58 -11.32
N VAL A 575 18.06 -2.83 -11.64
CA VAL A 575 18.16 -1.43 -12.03
C VAL A 575 17.33 -0.58 -11.06
N PHE A 576 17.89 0.54 -10.64
CA PHE A 576 17.29 1.48 -9.71
C PHE A 576 17.36 2.90 -10.25
N GLN A 577 16.41 3.72 -9.82
CA GLN A 577 16.43 5.16 -9.98
C GLN A 577 16.37 5.83 -8.61
N ASN A 578 17.26 6.78 -8.37
CA ASN A 578 17.21 7.65 -7.20
C ASN A 578 16.02 8.61 -7.33
N THR A 579 15.17 8.66 -6.31
CA THR A 579 13.93 9.45 -6.33
C THR A 579 14.16 10.94 -6.12
N LEU A 580 15.31 11.34 -5.56
CA LEU A 580 15.65 12.74 -5.31
C LEU A 580 16.22 13.43 -6.56
N LEU A 581 17.16 12.77 -7.24
CA LEU A 581 17.92 13.36 -8.37
C LEU A 581 17.54 12.78 -9.75
N GLY A 582 16.83 11.64 -9.80
CA GLY A 582 16.53 10.96 -11.06
C GLY A 582 17.75 10.26 -11.69
N THR A 583 18.83 10.11 -10.93
CA THR A 583 20.03 9.34 -11.29
C THR A 583 19.73 7.84 -11.27
N GLN A 584 20.48 7.04 -12.02
CA GLN A 584 20.25 5.61 -12.18
C GLN A 584 21.42 4.76 -11.68
N LEU A 585 21.11 3.55 -11.22
CA LEU A 585 22.07 2.56 -10.74
C LEU A 585 21.74 1.19 -11.31
N LEU A 586 22.70 0.57 -12.00
CA LEU A 586 22.69 -0.83 -12.40
C LEU A 586 23.59 -1.63 -11.45
N CYS A 587 23.03 -2.67 -10.84
CA CYS A 587 23.74 -3.65 -10.04
C CYS A 587 23.74 -4.98 -10.77
N ARG A 588 24.90 -5.46 -11.23
CA ARG A 588 25.04 -6.76 -11.89
C ARG A 588 26.12 -7.57 -11.19
N TYR A 589 25.81 -8.79 -10.79
CA TYR A 589 26.76 -9.59 -10.02
C TYR A 589 26.60 -11.08 -10.30
N ARG A 590 27.66 -11.84 -10.02
CA ARG A 590 27.74 -13.29 -10.06
C ARG A 590 28.87 -13.76 -9.14
N GLY A 591 29.12 -15.08 -9.05
CA GLY A 591 30.31 -15.59 -8.37
C GLY A 591 31.60 -14.90 -8.84
N GLY A 592 32.33 -14.30 -7.91
CA GLY A 592 33.64 -13.66 -8.11
C GLY A 592 33.64 -12.29 -8.78
N GLU A 593 32.50 -11.76 -9.23
CA GLU A 593 32.40 -10.46 -9.91
C GLU A 593 31.11 -9.71 -9.55
N ALA A 594 31.24 -8.46 -9.11
CA ALA A 594 30.13 -7.53 -8.89
C ALA A 594 30.44 -6.18 -9.55
N ARG A 595 29.58 -5.78 -10.47
CA ARG A 595 29.69 -4.56 -11.27
C ARG A 595 28.53 -3.63 -10.95
N PHE A 596 28.87 -2.40 -10.57
CA PHE A 596 27.93 -1.33 -10.27
C PHE A 596 28.18 -0.17 -11.21
N VAL A 597 27.13 0.28 -11.91
CA VAL A 597 27.21 1.36 -12.89
C VAL A 597 26.20 2.43 -12.50
N SER A 598 26.64 3.67 -12.34
CA SER A 598 25.74 4.78 -11.96
C SER A 598 26.20 6.12 -12.54
N ASP A 599 25.24 6.96 -12.92
CA ASP A 599 25.46 8.35 -13.31
C ASP A 599 25.70 9.29 -12.09
N LEU A 600 25.67 8.76 -10.85
CA LEU A 600 26.04 9.47 -9.63
C LEU A 600 27.22 8.79 -8.91
N VAL A 601 28.34 9.49 -8.83
CA VAL A 601 29.57 8.93 -8.23
C VAL A 601 29.44 8.67 -6.71
N SER A 602 28.69 9.52 -5.99
CA SER A 602 28.43 9.35 -4.55
C SER A 602 27.70 8.04 -4.24
N THR A 603 26.79 7.59 -5.13
CA THR A 603 26.14 6.28 -5.00
C THR A 603 27.19 5.17 -4.98
N LEU A 604 28.15 5.19 -5.90
CA LEU A 604 29.22 4.18 -5.93
C LEU A 604 30.14 4.27 -4.70
N GLY A 605 30.36 5.46 -4.16
CA GLY A 605 31.07 5.66 -2.90
C GLY A 605 30.40 4.94 -1.72
N ILE A 606 29.07 5.08 -1.58
CA ILE A 606 28.27 4.40 -0.56
C ILE A 606 28.33 2.88 -0.74
N ILE A 607 28.21 2.39 -1.99
CA ILE A 607 28.31 0.96 -2.32
C ILE A 607 29.66 0.41 -1.89
N HIS A 608 30.74 1.09 -2.26
CA HIS A 608 32.09 0.68 -1.91
C HIS A 608 32.29 0.59 -0.40
N GLU A 609 31.91 1.62 0.36
CA GLU A 609 32.05 1.60 1.83
C GLU A 609 31.24 0.47 2.48
N HIS A 610 30.02 0.23 1.99
CA HIS A 610 29.18 -0.88 2.46
C HIS A 610 29.80 -2.24 2.15
N VAL A 611 30.12 -2.50 0.87
CA VAL A 611 30.65 -3.79 0.42
C VAL A 611 32.00 -4.10 1.07
N MET A 612 32.90 -3.11 1.19
CA MET A 612 34.20 -3.33 1.84
C MET A 612 34.04 -3.69 3.31
N ARG A 613 33.09 -3.08 4.02
CA ARG A 613 32.77 -3.44 5.40
C ARG A 613 32.23 -4.87 5.50
N GLU A 614 31.26 -5.23 4.67
CA GLU A 614 30.66 -6.57 4.69
C GLU A 614 31.66 -7.65 4.27
N ALA A 615 32.48 -7.40 3.24
CA ALA A 615 33.56 -8.29 2.83
C ALA A 615 34.59 -8.49 3.95
N THR A 616 34.98 -7.41 4.65
CA THR A 616 35.88 -7.50 5.81
C THR A 616 35.27 -8.32 6.94
N ASN A 617 34.00 -8.09 7.27
CA ASN A 617 33.26 -8.84 8.29
C ASN A 617 33.19 -10.34 7.94
N ALA A 618 32.97 -10.66 6.67
CA ALA A 618 32.94 -12.02 6.14
C ALA A 618 34.35 -12.60 5.87
N LYS A 619 35.42 -11.84 6.12
CA LYS A 619 36.83 -12.22 5.85
C LYS A 619 37.10 -12.58 4.38
N LEU A 620 36.37 -11.95 3.46
CA LEU A 620 36.51 -12.14 2.02
C LEU A 620 37.58 -11.19 1.46
N ARG A 621 38.43 -11.70 0.58
CA ARG A 621 39.41 -10.88 -0.15
C ARG A 621 38.81 -10.39 -1.46
N VAL A 622 38.72 -9.08 -1.59
CA VAL A 622 38.18 -8.40 -2.77
C VAL A 622 39.18 -7.37 -3.31
N ASN A 623 39.18 -7.22 -4.63
CA ASN A 623 39.87 -6.19 -5.37
C ASN A 623 38.83 -5.23 -5.94
N VAL A 624 39.11 -3.93 -5.83
CA VAL A 624 38.19 -2.88 -6.26
C VAL A 624 38.85 -2.06 -7.36
N SER A 625 38.08 -1.74 -8.39
CA SER A 625 38.48 -0.82 -9.45
C SER A 625 37.35 0.17 -9.72
N PHE A 626 37.73 1.44 -9.91
CA PHE A 626 36.81 2.53 -10.23
C PHE A 626 37.16 3.11 -11.59
N ASN A 627 36.14 3.45 -12.37
CA ASN A 627 36.25 4.17 -13.64
C ASN A 627 35.30 5.37 -13.61
N PRO A 628 35.70 6.49 -12.97
CA PRO A 628 34.91 7.71 -12.90
C PRO A 628 34.94 8.48 -14.23
N SER A 629 33.82 9.11 -14.59
CA SER A 629 33.68 9.89 -15.83
C SER A 629 33.44 11.37 -15.52
N ALA A 630 34.26 12.26 -16.10
CA ALA A 630 34.06 13.71 -16.00
C ALA A 630 32.70 14.14 -16.58
N GLN A 631 32.23 13.46 -17.65
CA GLN A 631 30.92 13.72 -18.24
C GLN A 631 29.78 13.36 -17.28
N SER A 632 29.96 12.33 -16.45
CA SER A 632 28.97 11.96 -15.42
C SER A 632 28.92 13.00 -14.30
N LEU A 633 30.06 13.57 -13.90
CA LEU A 633 30.07 14.71 -12.97
C LEU A 633 29.33 15.92 -13.54
N GLN A 634 29.59 16.27 -14.80
CA GLN A 634 28.87 17.36 -15.48
C GLN A 634 27.36 17.10 -15.51
N HIS A 635 26.96 15.88 -15.90
CA HIS A 635 25.56 15.48 -15.95
C HIS A 635 24.88 15.57 -14.59
N SER A 636 25.47 14.98 -13.55
CA SER A 636 24.88 14.97 -12.20
C SER A 636 24.76 16.37 -11.60
N VAL A 637 25.73 17.27 -11.81
CA VAL A 637 25.59 18.67 -11.38
C VAL A 637 24.53 19.41 -12.20
N ALA A 638 24.43 19.16 -13.50
CA ALA A 638 23.39 19.73 -14.35
C ALA A 638 21.97 19.31 -13.93
N LEU A 639 21.79 18.13 -13.33
CA LEU A 639 20.50 17.70 -12.76
C LEU A 639 20.11 18.52 -11.51
N VAL A 640 21.09 18.88 -10.68
CA VAL A 640 20.88 19.61 -9.42
C VAL A 640 20.70 21.13 -9.67
N TRP A 641 21.37 21.65 -10.71
CA TRP A 641 21.46 23.08 -10.98
C TRP A 641 20.12 23.82 -11.10
N PRO A 642 19.08 23.32 -11.82
CA PRO A 642 17.80 24.00 -11.92
C PRO A 642 17.10 24.19 -10.56
N GLN A 643 17.26 23.22 -9.66
CA GLN A 643 16.70 23.32 -8.31
C GLN A 643 17.43 24.39 -7.49
N LEU A 644 18.76 24.45 -7.60
CA LEU A 644 19.58 25.46 -6.94
C LEU A 644 19.20 26.87 -7.41
N GLU A 645 19.09 27.07 -8.73
CA GLU A 645 18.70 28.34 -9.34
C GLU A 645 17.29 28.77 -8.92
N LYS A 646 16.35 27.82 -8.83
CA LYS A 646 15.01 28.06 -8.29
C LYS A 646 15.07 28.57 -6.84
N GLN A 647 15.84 27.93 -5.97
CA GLN A 647 15.95 28.35 -4.56
C GLN A 647 16.64 29.72 -4.42
N ARG A 648 17.67 30.00 -5.24
CA ARG A 648 18.32 31.33 -5.30
C ARG A 648 17.34 32.41 -5.76
N THR A 649 16.56 32.12 -6.80
CA THR A 649 15.56 33.04 -7.35
C THR A 649 14.44 33.31 -6.34
N LEU A 650 14.00 32.28 -5.62
CA LEU A 650 12.99 32.43 -4.56
C LEU A 650 13.48 33.38 -3.45
N LYS A 651 14.73 33.22 -2.99
CA LYS A 651 15.34 34.14 -2.00
C LYS A 651 15.38 35.59 -2.50
N LYS A 652 15.79 35.80 -3.74
CA LYS A 652 15.79 37.14 -4.38
C LYS A 652 14.38 37.72 -4.47
N THR A 653 13.41 36.91 -4.88
CA THR A 653 12.01 37.31 -5.05
C THR A 653 11.36 37.64 -3.70
N TYR A 654 11.67 36.89 -2.64
CA TYR A 654 11.21 37.17 -1.28
C TYR A 654 11.75 38.51 -0.77
N ASN A 655 13.05 38.77 -0.90
CA ASN A 655 13.64 40.06 -0.50
C ASN A 655 13.00 41.24 -1.25
N MET A 656 12.67 41.04 -2.53
CA MET A 656 11.96 42.04 -3.33
C MET A 656 10.51 42.21 -2.87
N LEU A 657 9.81 41.13 -2.52
CA LEU A 657 8.45 41.14 -2.00
C LEU A 657 8.34 41.96 -0.72
N GLU A 658 9.31 41.87 0.19
CA GLU A 658 9.32 42.67 1.42
C GLU A 658 9.28 44.17 1.11
N GLY A 659 10.15 44.65 0.22
CA GLY A 659 10.14 46.06 -0.22
C GLY A 659 8.87 46.45 -0.98
N LEU A 660 8.36 45.60 -1.87
CA LEU A 660 7.11 45.87 -2.60
C LEU A 660 5.88 45.92 -1.68
N ALA A 661 5.84 45.07 -0.66
CA ALA A 661 4.75 45.04 0.31
C ALA A 661 4.73 46.31 1.17
N GLU A 662 5.90 46.80 1.56
CA GLU A 662 6.03 48.10 2.24
C GLU A 662 5.54 49.26 1.37
N LEU A 663 5.96 49.31 0.10
CA LEU A 663 5.49 50.33 -0.86
C LEU A 663 3.97 50.31 -1.04
N LYS A 664 3.38 49.12 -1.22
CA LYS A 664 1.91 48.96 -1.32
C LYS A 664 1.21 49.45 -0.05
N MET A 665 1.81 49.25 1.13
CA MET A 665 1.23 49.70 2.40
C MET A 665 1.32 51.22 2.56
N GLN A 666 2.35 51.87 2.01
CA GLN A 666 2.56 53.31 2.09
C GLN A 666 1.72 54.10 1.09
N ASP A 667 1.75 53.71 -0.20
CA ASP A 667 1.12 54.49 -1.28
C ASP A 667 -0.34 54.09 -1.54
N GLY A 668 -0.73 52.84 -1.22
CA GLY A 668 -2.06 52.29 -1.51
C GLY A 668 -2.34 52.03 -3.00
N ASP A 669 -1.80 52.87 -3.90
CA ASP A 669 -1.82 52.67 -5.35
C ASP A 669 -0.55 51.94 -5.81
N ILE A 670 -0.73 50.92 -6.63
CA ILE A 670 0.35 50.09 -7.23
C ILE A 670 0.33 50.14 -8.76
N SER A 671 -0.46 51.05 -9.36
CA SER A 671 -0.64 51.19 -10.81
C SER A 671 0.69 51.44 -11.55
N TYR A 672 1.63 52.16 -10.92
CA TYR A 672 2.96 52.50 -11.44
C TYR A 672 3.95 51.32 -11.47
N LEU A 673 3.67 50.21 -10.79
CA LEU A 673 4.53 49.03 -10.81
C LEU A 673 4.41 48.26 -12.13
N SER A 674 5.50 47.63 -12.54
CA SER A 674 5.51 46.69 -13.67
C SER A 674 4.62 45.47 -13.40
N GLU A 675 4.17 44.79 -14.46
CA GLU A 675 3.37 43.56 -14.31
C GLU A 675 4.11 42.48 -13.53
N ASP A 676 5.44 42.39 -13.66
CA ASP A 676 6.25 41.43 -12.90
C ASP A 676 6.16 41.65 -11.40
N TYR A 677 6.26 42.92 -10.94
CA TYR A 677 6.18 43.27 -9.52
C TYR A 677 4.75 43.12 -8.98
N LYS A 678 3.74 43.42 -9.79
CA LYS A 678 2.34 43.10 -9.47
C LYS A 678 2.15 41.59 -9.30
N SER A 679 2.71 40.77 -10.18
CA SER A 679 2.63 39.30 -10.08
C SER A 679 3.31 38.74 -8.82
N VAL A 680 4.37 39.40 -8.33
CA VAL A 680 5.04 39.05 -7.07
C VAL A 680 4.14 39.39 -5.88
N LEU A 681 3.52 40.57 -5.87
CA LEU A 681 2.56 40.98 -4.84
C LEU A 681 1.32 40.08 -4.81
N ASP A 682 0.82 39.66 -5.97
CA ASP A 682 -0.33 38.76 -6.08
C ASP A 682 -0.04 37.36 -5.53
N ARG A 683 1.23 36.93 -5.60
CA ARG A 683 1.71 35.63 -5.09
C ARG A 683 2.38 35.72 -3.72
N ALA A 684 2.19 36.82 -2.99
CA ALA A 684 2.91 37.11 -1.74
C ALA A 684 2.82 35.98 -0.71
N ASP A 685 1.62 35.46 -0.46
CA ASP A 685 1.41 34.42 0.56
C ASP A 685 2.11 33.11 0.20
N LYS A 686 2.07 32.73 -1.08
CA LYS A 686 2.75 31.54 -1.58
C LYS A 686 4.27 31.68 -1.48
N ILE A 687 4.82 32.84 -1.87
CA ILE A 687 6.26 33.13 -1.77
C ILE A 687 6.72 33.08 -0.31
N ARG A 688 5.96 33.69 0.62
CA ARG A 688 6.25 33.64 2.05
C ARG A 688 6.21 32.21 2.60
N GLN A 689 5.25 31.40 2.14
CA GLN A 689 5.13 30.00 2.55
C GLN A 689 6.32 29.17 2.06
N GLU A 690 6.66 29.27 0.77
CA GLU A 690 7.80 28.53 0.19
C GLU A 690 9.15 28.99 0.79
N TYR A 691 9.29 30.27 1.12
CA TYR A 691 10.52 30.81 1.70
C TYR A 691 10.81 30.30 3.12
N LYS A 692 9.80 29.87 3.89
CA LYS A 692 10.01 29.29 5.23
C LYS A 692 10.94 28.06 5.22
N GLU A 693 10.87 27.26 4.15
CA GLU A 693 11.67 26.04 3.99
C GLU A 693 12.91 26.26 3.09
N GLN A 694 12.96 27.38 2.36
CA GLN A 694 13.99 27.70 1.37
C GLN A 694 15.43 27.63 1.92
N PRO A 695 15.77 28.16 3.12
CA PRO A 695 17.14 28.09 3.62
C PRO A 695 17.65 26.65 3.77
N GLN A 696 16.81 25.77 4.33
CA GLN A 696 17.14 24.36 4.52
C GLN A 696 17.32 23.64 3.16
N HIS A 697 16.47 23.97 2.19
CA HIS A 697 16.57 23.41 0.83
C HIS A 697 17.84 23.88 0.11
N LEU A 698 18.18 25.17 0.21
CA LEU A 698 19.39 25.71 -0.40
C LEU A 698 20.65 25.09 0.21
N ASP A 699 20.74 25.04 1.54
CA ASP A 699 21.88 24.44 2.23
C ASP A 699 22.05 22.95 1.87
N HIS A 700 20.93 22.23 1.70
CA HIS A 700 20.95 20.84 1.26
C HIS A 700 21.52 20.67 -0.15
N LEU A 701 21.08 21.49 -1.12
CA LEU A 701 21.57 21.44 -2.50
C LEU A 701 23.05 21.83 -2.59
N VAL A 702 23.48 22.84 -1.83
CA VAL A 702 24.89 23.25 -1.73
C VAL A 702 25.74 22.12 -1.15
N ALA A 703 25.27 21.49 -0.06
CA ALA A 703 25.96 20.34 0.53
C ALA A 703 26.07 19.18 -0.46
N LEU A 704 25.01 18.89 -1.21
CA LEU A 704 24.99 17.81 -2.20
C LEU A 704 26.04 18.01 -3.31
N ILE A 705 26.18 19.22 -3.85
CA ILE A 705 27.21 19.52 -4.86
C ILE A 705 28.62 19.44 -4.25
N LYS A 706 28.80 19.90 -3.01
CA LYS A 706 30.08 19.81 -2.29
C LYS A 706 30.49 18.35 -2.07
N ASP A 707 29.57 17.52 -1.59
CA ASP A 707 29.79 16.09 -1.34
C ASP A 707 30.11 15.36 -2.65
N LEU A 708 29.36 15.64 -3.72
CA LEU A 708 29.60 15.09 -5.06
C LEU A 708 31.02 15.42 -5.57
N TYR A 709 31.46 16.66 -5.39
CA TYR A 709 32.81 17.08 -5.79
C TYR A 709 33.90 16.38 -4.97
N LEU A 710 33.69 16.23 -3.66
CA LEU A 710 34.61 15.53 -2.77
C LEU A 710 34.72 14.04 -3.12
N ASP A 711 33.59 13.38 -3.39
CA ASP A 711 33.53 11.97 -3.77
C ASP A 711 34.21 11.74 -5.12
N TYR A 712 33.95 12.61 -6.10
CA TYR A 712 34.62 12.56 -7.40
C TYR A 712 36.15 12.65 -7.23
N CYS A 713 36.64 13.67 -6.51
CA CYS A 713 38.08 13.84 -6.28
C CYS A 713 38.71 12.64 -5.56
N LYS A 714 38.04 12.12 -4.53
CA LYS A 714 38.47 10.94 -3.75
C LYS A 714 38.62 9.72 -4.66
N LEU A 715 37.69 9.50 -5.58
CA LEU A 715 37.65 8.32 -6.45
C LEU A 715 38.54 8.46 -7.70
N THR A 716 38.81 9.68 -8.17
CA THR A 716 39.81 9.93 -9.21
C THR A 716 41.25 9.96 -8.68
N GLY A 717 41.46 9.83 -7.37
CA GLY A 717 42.78 9.89 -6.74
C GLY A 717 43.39 11.29 -6.65
N VAL A 718 42.56 12.34 -6.76
CA VAL A 718 42.97 13.74 -6.70
C VAL A 718 42.93 14.19 -5.24
N ALA A 719 43.95 14.92 -4.79
CA ALA A 719 44.03 15.39 -3.40
C ALA A 719 42.77 16.18 -3.01
N THR A 720 42.22 15.87 -1.83
CA THR A 720 40.96 16.48 -1.37
C THR A 720 41.07 18.01 -1.35
N PRO A 721 40.26 18.75 -2.13
CA PRO A 721 40.41 20.18 -2.32
C PRO A 721 39.75 20.97 -1.18
N LYS A 722 40.03 20.62 0.09
CA LYS A 722 39.41 21.26 1.27
C LYS A 722 39.56 22.79 1.26
N GLN A 723 40.68 23.29 0.75
CA GLN A 723 40.97 24.72 0.61
C GLN A 723 40.10 25.43 -0.44
N ARG A 724 39.54 24.69 -1.41
CA ARG A 724 38.67 25.22 -2.46
C ARG A 724 37.19 25.21 -2.08
N LEU A 725 36.80 24.48 -1.02
CA LEU A 725 35.41 24.39 -0.59
C LEU A 725 34.77 25.75 -0.23
N PRO A 726 35.46 26.69 0.43
CA PRO A 726 34.89 28.02 0.68
C PRO A 726 34.60 28.80 -0.62
N ALA A 727 35.50 28.70 -1.61
CA ALA A 727 35.31 29.35 -2.91
C ALA A 727 34.15 28.70 -3.70
N LEU A 728 34.02 27.37 -3.64
CA LEU A 728 32.88 26.65 -4.19
C LEU A 728 31.57 27.10 -3.54
N GLU A 729 31.55 27.23 -2.22
CA GLU A 729 30.36 27.65 -1.48
C GLU A 729 29.96 29.10 -1.79
N GLN A 730 30.93 29.99 -1.98
CA GLN A 730 30.66 31.35 -2.48
C GLN A 730 30.04 31.31 -3.88
N LEU A 731 30.62 30.53 -4.80
CA LEU A 731 30.10 30.36 -6.15
C LEU A 731 28.67 29.77 -6.14
N LEU A 732 28.40 28.83 -5.23
CA LEU A 732 27.10 28.18 -5.08
C LEU A 732 26.03 29.06 -4.43
N ASN A 733 26.41 30.13 -3.71
CA ASN A 733 25.47 31.07 -3.11
C ASN A 733 25.26 32.34 -3.95
N ASP A 734 26.18 32.65 -4.86
CA ASP A 734 26.07 33.81 -5.75
C ASP A 734 24.97 33.61 -6.80
N THR A 735 24.00 34.54 -6.84
CA THR A 735 22.90 34.50 -7.82
C THR A 735 23.33 34.79 -9.26
N SER A 736 24.53 35.33 -9.47
CA SER A 736 25.06 35.65 -10.79
C SER A 736 25.92 34.53 -11.40
N SER A 737 26.24 33.49 -10.62
CA SER A 737 27.07 32.39 -11.10
C SER A 737 26.33 31.51 -12.11
N THR A 738 27.04 31.08 -13.16
CA THR A 738 26.51 30.20 -14.20
C THR A 738 26.93 28.75 -14.00
N LEU A 739 26.19 27.82 -14.63
CA LEU A 739 26.57 26.41 -14.65
C LEU A 739 27.96 26.22 -15.28
N GLU A 740 28.28 26.99 -16.33
CA GLU A 740 29.59 26.93 -16.99
C GLU A 740 30.74 27.29 -16.04
N GLN A 741 30.61 28.37 -15.27
CA GLN A 741 31.60 28.75 -14.26
C GLN A 741 31.77 27.69 -13.17
N LEU A 742 30.67 27.06 -12.75
CA LEU A 742 30.73 25.93 -11.83
C LEU A 742 31.45 24.73 -12.45
N MET A 743 31.17 24.41 -13.72
CA MET A 743 31.83 23.31 -14.42
C MET A 743 33.33 23.56 -14.60
N GLU A 744 33.71 24.78 -14.98
CA GLU A 744 35.12 25.20 -15.04
C GLU A 744 35.80 25.08 -13.69
N PHE A 745 35.13 25.46 -12.60
CA PHE A 745 35.68 25.28 -11.26
C PHE A 745 35.88 23.79 -10.92
N LEU A 746 34.88 22.95 -11.14
CA LEU A 746 34.92 21.54 -10.75
C LEU A 746 35.94 20.73 -11.58
N LEU A 747 36.05 21.01 -12.88
CA LEU A 747 36.95 20.32 -13.81
C LEU A 747 38.33 20.98 -13.92
N GLY A 748 38.43 22.26 -13.58
CA GLY A 748 39.67 23.03 -13.51
C GLY A 748 40.56 22.50 -12.40
N GLN A 749 41.30 21.44 -12.70
CA GLN A 749 42.41 20.96 -11.88
C GLN A 749 43.69 21.67 -12.32
N ARG A 750 43.86 22.91 -11.84
CA ARG A 750 45.17 23.55 -11.70
C ARG A 750 45.27 24.22 -10.35
#